data_AF-A0A7X5ZI55-F1
#
_entry.id   AF-A0A7X5ZI55-F1
#
_cell.length_a   1.000
_cell.length_b   1.000
_cell.length_c   1.000
_cell.angle_alpha   90.00
_cell.angle_beta   90.00
_cell.angle_gamma   90.00
#
_symmetry.space_group_name_H-M   'P 1'
#
loop_
_entity.id
_entity.type
_entity.pdbx_description
1 polymer ?
#
loop_
_entity_poly.entity_id
_entity_poly.type
_entity_poly.pdbx_seq_one_letter_code
_entity_poly.pdbx_strand_id
1 'polypeptide(L)'
;MGIDPRITGAKGGGSSHTPVEAPDTLRSISYFQIEDALSEGEIGGLVNGLQSVRLDGTPVANPDGSLNFKGVSVQVRAGTQDQSYIPGYGSVDNEISISTELKSESPWVRAVNNTQLSAVAITLQVDALQKNNAKNGDINGYLIQYAIDVSTDNGAYQTVINGAFNGKSSGPYQRTHRVDLPQATAGWNVRVRRLTANAHSATTADTTRVVSMTEIIDAKLRYPNTAYVAISGDASQFQNIPVRSYVCFGRLLRVPSNYDPSTRTYSGVWDGSFKAAWTDNPAWILYDMVSNNRFGLGDLIDASLVDKWELMRISQYCDQLVPDGKGGQEPRFRCSVYLQSREDAFRLIGDMASVFSGVSYWMGGAITTVADMPQDPVYTYSAANVIDGNFSYQSSPRKTRFTTALVTWNDPESNFRQRVEYVSDDAAIARYGIQPTEFVAFGCTSQGQAHRRGLWSLRTSQYETDSVTFAVGLEGLRAAPGQIIRVQDPHRAGMRQAGRLSAATTTTVTLDKAPGEAVVGDTLTVHLPGGMAETRTITGIDGLVFTVSQPFTDAPVAESVWTVESATLQTQTYRILSVSEDTGQNEIRFTINAVQHNASKFESIDKGAQIQVPPISKLPVGAQVPPSNVRIGGHVVVEQGIANNVMTIEWDAAKDAASYKVEWQKDNGAWIPAGTVATTSIDVVGVYTGTYVARVTAYNAANTPSLAAMSAPTAITGKTGAPPAMTSLSCQSLVFGIGIKWTFPEGATDTQRTEIWASTTPQRPDADNPAVVPYHLGDYAYPSSSTELHGLMAGTSLYFWGRLVDKAGNIGPWYPQTGAINGQSSSDASAILDVLTGQIEKDQLAQDLRSTIDSVADLQSFVKPPAPWDTTHAYAVGDAVSKDGRMYRALVAVPSGGVVPGTDSHTWQDVGAAVQTATGLALGMADTSLKVEQLDGVVKATAEKTDSVYAEVNPIGAGEMTGEPAGSVTRIPSAGFYVQTIAQVDNDHALGRRIETTQAQIGDVRSAVTVETQARIDGQNALASQVTSVDAKAGTAQATAQQAFNVAAGLDGKVSATLSSKVAITADGQYYSAGYAVGIDNSTGPVQSRFLVMADRFAVLPSTGGGSAVSPFVIQNGQTFINQALIGTGWITNAMIGNVIQSTAVDSTGNPVWKLDKSGQISLRSSSAAGRVELDGTGGRVYDANGTLRVRWGIWG
;
A
#
# COMPACT_ATOMS: atom_id res chain seq x y z
N MET A 1 -10.72 -104.95 -9.41
CA MET A 1 -10.45 -105.55 -10.72
C MET A 1 -11.10 -104.68 -11.78
N GLY A 2 -10.37 -104.28 -12.82
CA GLY A 2 -10.94 -103.65 -14.02
C GLY A 2 -10.26 -102.35 -14.43
N ILE A 3 -9.01 -102.44 -14.90
CA ILE A 3 -8.41 -101.50 -15.87
C ILE A 3 -8.85 -102.04 -17.25
N ASP A 4 -9.41 -101.25 -18.18
CA ASP A 4 -8.78 -100.59 -19.34
C ASP A 4 -9.95 -100.22 -20.33
N PRO A 5 -9.82 -99.43 -21.42
CA PRO A 5 -8.67 -98.66 -21.90
C PRO A 5 -8.95 -97.21 -22.35
N ARG A 6 -7.84 -96.54 -22.61
CA ARG A 6 -7.69 -95.22 -23.25
C ARG A 6 -8.38 -95.13 -24.62
N ILE A 7 -9.02 -93.99 -24.88
CA ILE A 7 -9.15 -93.40 -26.21
C ILE A 7 -8.34 -92.10 -26.22
N THR A 8 -7.36 -92.02 -27.12
CA THR A 8 -6.61 -90.80 -27.44
C THR A 8 -7.33 -90.02 -28.54
N GLY A 9 -7.66 -88.76 -28.26
CA GLY A 9 -8.18 -87.78 -29.22
C GLY A 9 -7.43 -86.44 -29.03
N ALA A 10 -7.04 -85.83 -30.15
CA ALA A 10 -6.05 -84.77 -30.26
C ALA A 10 -6.33 -83.50 -29.43
N LYS A 11 -5.26 -82.95 -28.84
CA LYS A 11 -5.22 -81.58 -28.29
C LYS A 11 -5.43 -80.56 -29.41
N GLY A 12 -6.64 -80.01 -29.50
CA GLY A 12 -6.87 -78.65 -30.01
C GLY A 12 -6.80 -77.69 -28.84
N GLY A 13 -5.71 -76.94 -28.71
CA GLY A 13 -5.59 -75.89 -27.70
C GLY A 13 -6.54 -74.73 -28.01
N GLY A 14 -7.63 -74.61 -27.26
CA GLY A 14 -8.45 -73.40 -27.19
C GLY A 14 -8.45 -72.92 -25.74
N SER A 15 -8.00 -71.69 -25.49
CA SER A 15 -8.10 -71.08 -24.16
C SER A 15 -9.58 -71.03 -23.74
N SER A 16 -9.91 -71.60 -22.58
CA SER A 16 -11.22 -71.44 -21.97
C SER A 16 -11.41 -69.97 -21.59
N HIS A 17 -12.24 -69.25 -22.35
CA HIS A 17 -12.69 -67.90 -21.98
C HIS A 17 -13.77 -68.02 -20.92
N THR A 18 -13.58 -67.39 -19.77
CA THR A 18 -14.63 -67.26 -18.75
C THR A 18 -15.55 -66.12 -19.17
N PRO A 19 -16.86 -66.35 -19.38
CA PRO A 19 -17.80 -65.31 -19.75
C PRO A 19 -17.74 -64.11 -18.80
N VAL A 20 -17.63 -62.90 -19.35
CA VAL A 20 -17.61 -61.65 -18.59
C VAL A 20 -18.92 -60.90 -18.84
N GLU A 21 -19.58 -60.49 -17.76
CA GLU A 21 -20.75 -59.62 -17.81
C GLU A 21 -20.30 -58.16 -17.75
N ALA A 22 -20.68 -57.37 -18.76
CA ALA A 22 -20.44 -55.92 -18.76
C ALA A 22 -21.20 -55.24 -17.60
N PRO A 23 -20.68 -54.16 -17.01
CA PRO A 23 -21.41 -53.40 -16.00
C PRO A 23 -22.65 -52.71 -16.61
N ASP A 24 -23.65 -52.43 -15.78
CA ASP A 24 -24.83 -51.67 -16.20
C ASP A 24 -24.45 -50.20 -16.45
N THR A 25 -24.69 -49.75 -17.68
CA THR A 25 -24.29 -48.40 -18.16
C THR A 25 -25.47 -47.45 -18.34
N LEU A 26 -26.71 -47.94 -18.34
CA LEU A 26 -27.91 -47.10 -18.35
C LEU A 26 -28.29 -46.70 -16.92
N ARG A 27 -28.02 -45.45 -16.55
CA ARG A 27 -28.39 -44.85 -15.27
C ARG A 27 -29.43 -43.75 -15.46
N SER A 28 -30.32 -43.60 -14.48
CA SER A 28 -31.33 -42.53 -14.49
C SER A 28 -30.61 -41.19 -14.41
N ILE A 29 -30.94 -40.26 -15.30
CA ILE A 29 -30.47 -38.88 -15.25
C ILE A 29 -31.57 -38.03 -14.60
N SER A 30 -31.19 -37.23 -13.61
CA SER A 30 -32.05 -36.19 -13.04
C SER A 30 -31.65 -34.85 -13.64
N TYR A 31 -32.62 -33.97 -13.87
CA TYR A 31 -32.36 -32.60 -14.33
C TYR A 31 -32.59 -31.62 -13.19
N PHE A 32 -31.76 -30.59 -13.09
CA PHE A 32 -32.06 -29.42 -12.26
C PHE A 32 -32.76 -28.35 -13.11
N GLN A 33 -33.58 -27.53 -12.46
CA GLN A 33 -34.25 -26.37 -13.05
C GLN A 33 -34.12 -25.20 -12.08
N ILE A 34 -33.61 -24.07 -12.57
CA ILE A 34 -33.37 -22.85 -11.79
C ILE A 34 -33.91 -21.66 -12.58
N GLU A 35 -34.59 -20.73 -11.89
CA GLU A 35 -34.94 -19.41 -12.41
C GLU A 35 -34.29 -18.34 -11.54
N ASP A 36 -33.45 -17.49 -12.14
CA ASP A 36 -32.79 -16.37 -11.46
C ASP A 36 -33.30 -15.04 -12.03
N ALA A 37 -33.81 -14.16 -11.18
CA ALA A 37 -34.10 -12.77 -11.54
C ALA A 37 -32.78 -11.99 -11.64
N LEU A 38 -32.55 -11.34 -12.78
CA LEU A 38 -31.34 -10.55 -13.05
C LEU A 38 -31.53 -9.06 -12.73
N SER A 39 -32.67 -8.49 -13.13
CA SER A 39 -32.91 -7.05 -13.01
C SER A 39 -34.39 -6.72 -13.01
N GLU A 40 -34.74 -5.65 -12.32
CA GLU A 40 -36.04 -5.03 -12.41
C GLU A 40 -36.01 -3.95 -13.52
N GLY A 41 -36.58 -4.30 -14.67
CA GLY A 41 -36.64 -3.53 -15.90
C GLY A 41 -35.98 -4.23 -17.09
N GLU A 42 -36.17 -3.67 -18.29
CA GLU A 42 -35.63 -4.24 -19.52
C GLU A 42 -34.10 -4.06 -19.59
N ILE A 43 -33.35 -5.14 -19.79
CA ILE A 43 -31.89 -5.13 -19.94
C ILE A 43 -31.46 -5.26 -21.40
N GLY A 44 -30.23 -4.84 -21.72
CA GLY A 44 -29.64 -5.03 -23.06
C GLY A 44 -29.36 -6.51 -23.42
N GLY A 45 -29.56 -7.44 -22.48
CA GLY A 45 -29.35 -8.88 -22.68
C GLY A 45 -27.97 -9.37 -22.23
N LEU A 46 -27.62 -10.61 -22.59
CA LEU A 46 -26.31 -11.20 -22.29
C LEU A 46 -25.23 -10.61 -23.21
N VAL A 47 -24.10 -10.20 -22.64
CA VAL A 47 -23.02 -9.52 -23.40
C VAL A 47 -22.44 -10.40 -24.50
N ASN A 48 -22.16 -11.69 -24.21
CA ASN A 48 -21.53 -12.65 -25.11
C ASN A 48 -22.37 -13.94 -25.27
N GLY A 49 -23.70 -13.82 -25.27
CA GLY A 49 -24.60 -14.98 -25.37
C GLY A 49 -24.34 -16.00 -24.27
N LEU A 50 -24.27 -17.30 -24.60
CA LEU A 50 -24.07 -18.37 -23.61
C LEU A 50 -22.71 -18.32 -22.90
N GLN A 51 -21.70 -17.60 -23.42
CA GLN A 51 -20.42 -17.40 -22.73
C GLN A 51 -20.57 -16.53 -21.48
N SER A 52 -21.60 -15.67 -21.46
CA SER A 52 -21.93 -14.82 -20.32
C SER A 52 -22.56 -15.57 -19.15
N VAL A 53 -22.97 -16.82 -19.34
CA VAL A 53 -23.62 -17.65 -18.31
C VAL A 53 -22.57 -18.63 -17.82
N ARG A 54 -22.26 -18.58 -16.53
CA ARG A 54 -21.23 -19.43 -15.93
C ARG A 54 -21.81 -20.27 -14.80
N LEU A 55 -21.47 -21.56 -14.79
CA LEU A 55 -21.81 -22.53 -13.77
C LEU A 55 -20.52 -22.96 -13.07
N ASP A 56 -20.45 -22.77 -11.75
CA ASP A 56 -19.24 -22.92 -10.92
C ASP A 56 -18.02 -22.19 -11.51
N GLY A 57 -18.27 -21.00 -12.07
CA GLY A 57 -17.25 -20.15 -12.69
C GLY A 57 -16.87 -20.53 -14.13
N THR A 58 -17.32 -21.68 -14.64
CA THR A 58 -17.05 -22.15 -16.00
C THR A 58 -18.14 -21.69 -16.97
N PRO A 59 -17.81 -21.05 -18.11
CA PRO A 59 -18.81 -20.59 -19.06
C PRO A 59 -19.55 -21.75 -19.72
N VAL A 60 -20.85 -21.59 -19.99
CA VAL A 60 -21.68 -22.63 -20.61
C VAL A 60 -21.21 -22.94 -22.03
N ALA A 61 -20.82 -21.91 -22.78
CA ALA A 61 -20.20 -22.04 -24.09
C ALA A 61 -18.79 -21.45 -24.10
N ASN A 62 -17.90 -22.04 -24.89
CA ASN A 62 -16.59 -21.51 -25.20
C ASN A 62 -16.65 -20.45 -26.31
N PRO A 63 -15.56 -19.69 -26.53
CA PRO A 63 -15.47 -18.72 -27.64
C PRO A 63 -15.76 -19.31 -29.03
N ASP A 64 -15.46 -20.60 -29.23
CA ASP A 64 -15.70 -21.33 -30.49
C ASP A 64 -17.13 -21.89 -30.63
N GLY A 65 -18.00 -21.66 -29.62
CA GLY A 65 -19.38 -22.13 -29.58
C GLY A 65 -19.57 -23.56 -29.06
N SER A 66 -18.49 -24.27 -28.70
CA SER A 66 -18.58 -25.58 -28.05
C SER A 66 -19.15 -25.44 -26.63
N LEU A 67 -20.02 -26.39 -26.22
CA LEU A 67 -20.62 -26.38 -24.90
C LEU A 67 -19.76 -27.15 -23.89
N ASN A 68 -19.50 -26.55 -22.72
CA ASN A 68 -18.75 -27.18 -21.65
C ASN A 68 -19.58 -28.19 -20.84
N PHE A 69 -20.90 -28.10 -20.92
CA PHE A 69 -21.83 -28.96 -20.20
C PHE A 69 -22.79 -29.66 -21.17
N LYS A 70 -23.11 -30.93 -20.88
CA LYS A 70 -24.03 -31.71 -21.71
C LYS A 70 -25.47 -31.47 -21.29
N GLY A 71 -26.37 -31.31 -22.26
CA GLY A 71 -27.80 -31.17 -21.97
C GLY A 71 -28.16 -29.93 -21.12
N VAL A 72 -27.30 -28.92 -21.07
CA VAL A 72 -27.63 -27.62 -20.46
C VAL A 72 -28.40 -26.79 -21.48
N SER A 73 -29.54 -26.27 -21.05
CA SER A 73 -30.37 -25.32 -21.77
C SER A 73 -30.50 -24.05 -20.95
N VAL A 74 -30.35 -22.91 -21.61
CA VAL A 74 -30.48 -21.59 -21.00
C VAL A 74 -31.48 -20.79 -21.80
N GLN A 75 -32.50 -20.25 -21.13
CA GLN A 75 -33.47 -19.34 -21.70
C GLN A 75 -33.39 -18.00 -20.96
N VAL A 76 -33.42 -16.91 -21.71
CA VAL A 76 -33.35 -15.55 -21.16
C VAL A 76 -34.61 -14.81 -21.53
N ARG A 77 -35.10 -13.99 -20.60
CA ARG A 77 -36.04 -12.92 -20.90
C ARG A 77 -35.40 -11.60 -20.53
N ALA A 78 -35.40 -10.67 -21.48
CA ALA A 78 -34.76 -9.37 -21.32
C ALA A 78 -35.54 -8.43 -20.40
N GLY A 79 -36.74 -8.80 -19.93
CA GLY A 79 -37.54 -7.93 -19.06
C GLY A 79 -38.45 -6.97 -19.82
N THR A 80 -38.92 -7.30 -21.03
CA THR A 80 -39.89 -6.45 -21.74
C THR A 80 -41.28 -6.50 -21.08
N GLN A 81 -42.12 -5.50 -21.37
CA GLN A 81 -43.51 -5.46 -20.90
C GLN A 81 -44.34 -6.65 -21.43
N ASP A 82 -44.19 -6.99 -22.72
CA ASP A 82 -44.96 -8.03 -23.40
C ASP A 82 -44.23 -9.39 -23.47
N GLN A 83 -43.31 -9.65 -22.55
CA GLN A 83 -42.51 -10.88 -22.57
C GLN A 83 -43.33 -12.16 -22.39
N SER A 84 -42.95 -13.21 -23.13
CA SER A 84 -43.55 -14.54 -23.04
C SER A 84 -43.03 -15.33 -21.83
N TYR A 85 -43.85 -16.24 -21.28
CA TYR A 85 -43.41 -17.17 -20.23
C TYR A 85 -42.28 -18.11 -20.72
N ILE A 86 -41.59 -18.77 -19.79
CA ILE A 86 -40.61 -19.83 -20.10
C ILE A 86 -41.29 -21.20 -19.89
N PRO A 87 -41.40 -22.04 -20.94
CA PRO A 87 -41.99 -23.37 -20.81
C PRO A 87 -41.19 -24.28 -19.89
N GLY A 88 -41.88 -25.14 -19.15
CA GLY A 88 -41.27 -26.18 -18.32
C GLY A 88 -40.88 -25.80 -16.89
N TYR A 89 -41.20 -24.59 -16.42
CA TYR A 89 -40.92 -24.13 -15.05
C TYR A 89 -42.22 -23.94 -14.28
N GLY A 90 -42.59 -24.98 -13.52
CA GLY A 90 -43.87 -25.10 -12.79
C GLY A 90 -45.02 -25.63 -13.66
N SER A 91 -45.69 -26.69 -13.22
CA SER A 91 -46.79 -27.31 -13.98
C SER A 91 -47.82 -28.01 -13.10
N VAL A 92 -49.00 -28.26 -13.69
CA VAL A 92 -49.99 -29.22 -13.22
C VAL A 92 -49.93 -30.43 -14.12
N ASP A 93 -49.68 -31.59 -13.51
CA ASP A 93 -49.40 -32.84 -14.21
C ASP A 93 -50.54 -33.83 -13.99
N ASN A 94 -51.01 -34.46 -15.07
CA ASN A 94 -51.97 -35.55 -15.03
C ASN A 94 -51.37 -36.78 -15.73
N GLU A 95 -50.95 -37.77 -14.96
CA GLU A 95 -50.31 -38.98 -15.50
C GLU A 95 -51.35 -40.03 -15.94
N ILE A 96 -51.21 -40.49 -17.18
CA ILE A 96 -52.01 -41.59 -17.75
C ILE A 96 -51.10 -42.81 -17.90
N SER A 97 -51.35 -43.86 -17.13
CA SER A 97 -50.65 -45.14 -17.27
C SER A 97 -51.10 -45.89 -18.54
N ILE A 98 -50.15 -46.37 -19.34
CA ILE A 98 -50.39 -47.02 -20.65
C ILE A 98 -49.83 -48.45 -20.68
N SER A 99 -48.58 -48.65 -20.23
CA SER A 99 -47.88 -49.94 -20.16
C SER A 99 -47.95 -50.83 -21.43
N THR A 100 -47.91 -50.23 -22.62
CA THR A 100 -48.01 -50.93 -23.90
C THR A 100 -46.62 -51.22 -24.49
N GLU A 101 -46.39 -52.44 -25.00
CA GLU A 101 -45.13 -52.79 -25.67
C GLU A 101 -44.98 -52.02 -27.00
N LEU A 102 -43.81 -51.40 -27.20
CA LEU A 102 -43.46 -50.67 -28.41
C LEU A 102 -42.73 -51.59 -29.39
N LYS A 103 -43.42 -51.99 -30.45
CA LYS A 103 -42.89 -52.86 -31.51
C LYS A 103 -42.43 -52.04 -32.72
N SER A 104 -41.44 -52.55 -33.44
CA SER A 104 -40.92 -51.92 -34.68
C SER A 104 -41.91 -51.99 -35.85
N GLU A 105 -42.78 -53.00 -35.88
CA GLU A 105 -43.80 -53.20 -36.93
C GLU A 105 -45.04 -52.30 -36.77
N SER A 106 -45.30 -51.79 -35.57
CA SER A 106 -46.51 -51.02 -35.27
C SER A 106 -46.20 -49.86 -34.31
N PRO A 107 -46.41 -48.60 -34.74
CA PRO A 107 -46.17 -47.47 -33.87
C PRO A 107 -47.27 -47.34 -32.81
N TRP A 108 -46.93 -46.77 -31.66
CA TRP A 108 -47.94 -46.36 -30.69
C TRP A 108 -48.43 -44.96 -31.05
N VAL A 109 -49.74 -44.75 -31.12
CA VAL A 109 -50.36 -43.45 -31.46
C VAL A 109 -51.43 -43.10 -30.44
N ARG A 110 -51.46 -41.85 -30.00
CA ARG A 110 -52.46 -41.32 -29.07
C ARG A 110 -52.94 -39.94 -29.50
N ALA A 111 -54.26 -39.77 -29.58
CA ALA A 111 -54.89 -38.47 -29.77
C ALA A 111 -54.95 -37.69 -28.46
N VAL A 112 -54.63 -36.41 -28.52
CA VAL A 112 -54.60 -35.46 -27.41
C VAL A 112 -55.48 -34.27 -27.79
N ASN A 113 -56.70 -34.22 -27.22
CA ASN A 113 -57.74 -33.27 -27.63
C ASN A 113 -57.83 -32.03 -26.72
N ASN A 114 -57.19 -32.06 -25.55
CA ASN A 114 -57.20 -30.93 -24.63
C ASN A 114 -56.22 -29.85 -25.11
N THR A 115 -56.71 -28.87 -25.88
CA THR A 115 -55.89 -27.77 -26.44
C THR A 115 -55.29 -26.83 -25.39
N GLN A 116 -55.62 -27.01 -24.10
CA GLN A 116 -55.01 -26.25 -23.01
C GLN A 116 -53.64 -26.79 -22.58
N LEU A 117 -53.27 -28.00 -23.01
CA LEU A 117 -51.98 -28.61 -22.67
C LEU A 117 -50.82 -27.84 -23.28
N SER A 118 -49.76 -27.65 -22.49
CA SER A 118 -48.50 -27.05 -22.94
C SER A 118 -47.54 -28.11 -23.49
N ALA A 119 -47.56 -29.32 -22.91
CA ALA A 119 -46.71 -30.42 -23.30
C ALA A 119 -47.33 -31.78 -22.94
N VAL A 120 -46.77 -32.85 -23.49
CA VAL A 120 -46.92 -34.21 -22.94
C VAL A 120 -45.57 -34.80 -22.61
N ALA A 121 -45.44 -35.50 -21.49
CA ALA A 121 -44.25 -36.26 -21.17
C ALA A 121 -44.49 -37.75 -21.40
N ILE A 122 -43.69 -38.35 -22.30
CA ILE A 122 -43.78 -39.76 -22.66
C ILE A 122 -42.70 -40.54 -21.93
N THR A 123 -43.10 -41.46 -21.06
CA THR A 123 -42.18 -42.34 -20.34
C THR A 123 -42.01 -43.64 -21.12
N LEU A 124 -40.79 -43.88 -21.60
CA LEU A 124 -40.39 -45.11 -22.27
C LEU A 124 -39.59 -45.98 -21.30
N GLN A 125 -39.79 -47.29 -21.32
CA GLN A 125 -39.05 -48.25 -20.52
C GLN A 125 -38.43 -49.33 -21.40
N VAL A 126 -37.22 -49.77 -21.06
CA VAL A 126 -36.71 -51.08 -21.46
C VAL A 126 -36.75 -52.00 -20.25
N ASP A 127 -37.35 -53.18 -20.38
CA ASP A 127 -37.53 -54.11 -19.24
C ASP A 127 -36.18 -54.72 -18.80
N ALA A 128 -35.28 -54.92 -19.76
CA ALA A 128 -33.86 -55.16 -19.61
C ALA A 128 -33.20 -54.85 -20.98
N LEU A 129 -31.92 -54.50 -20.99
CA LEU A 129 -31.19 -54.23 -22.23
C LEU A 129 -29.83 -54.93 -22.20
N GLN A 130 -29.72 -56.06 -22.89
CA GLN A 130 -28.49 -56.84 -22.92
C GLN A 130 -28.45 -57.81 -24.10
N LYS A 131 -27.25 -58.12 -24.58
CA LYS A 131 -27.00 -59.08 -25.65
C LYS A 131 -25.94 -60.08 -25.20
N ASN A 132 -26.34 -61.35 -25.13
CA ASN A 132 -25.45 -62.47 -24.89
C ASN A 132 -24.77 -62.88 -26.20
N ASN A 133 -23.43 -62.90 -26.19
CA ASN A 133 -22.62 -63.33 -27.32
C ASN A 133 -22.58 -64.85 -27.40
N ALA A 134 -23.27 -65.41 -28.40
CA ALA A 134 -23.38 -66.85 -28.62
C ALA A 134 -22.05 -67.60 -28.86
N LYS A 135 -20.92 -66.90 -29.09
CA LYS A 135 -19.61 -67.52 -29.33
C LYS A 135 -18.74 -67.66 -28.07
N ASN A 136 -18.86 -66.74 -27.11
CA ASN A 136 -17.99 -66.71 -25.93
C ASN A 136 -18.74 -66.52 -24.59
N GLY A 137 -20.07 -66.37 -24.62
CA GLY A 137 -20.93 -66.24 -23.44
C GLY A 137 -20.95 -64.86 -22.79
N ASP A 138 -20.20 -63.87 -23.32
CA ASP A 138 -20.15 -62.52 -22.74
C ASP A 138 -21.50 -61.80 -22.87
N ILE A 139 -21.88 -61.06 -21.83
CA ILE A 139 -23.09 -60.23 -21.82
C ILE A 139 -22.68 -58.78 -22.03
N ASN A 140 -23.07 -58.23 -23.18
CA ASN A 140 -22.75 -56.86 -23.58
C ASN A 140 -24.02 -55.99 -23.66
N GLY A 141 -23.85 -54.68 -23.77
CA GLY A 141 -24.95 -53.75 -24.02
C GLY A 141 -25.59 -53.92 -25.41
N TYR A 142 -26.79 -53.36 -25.57
CA TYR A 142 -27.54 -53.35 -26.82
C TYR A 142 -28.03 -51.94 -27.16
N LEU A 143 -28.37 -51.70 -28.43
CA LEU A 143 -28.83 -50.40 -28.94
C LEU A 143 -30.25 -50.53 -29.49
N ILE A 144 -31.17 -49.71 -28.98
CA ILE A 144 -32.54 -49.58 -29.50
C ILE A 144 -32.80 -48.10 -29.80
N GLN A 145 -33.00 -47.77 -31.06
CA GLN A 145 -33.37 -46.44 -31.52
C GLN A 145 -34.90 -46.28 -31.58
N TYR A 146 -35.40 -45.09 -31.25
CA TYR A 146 -36.81 -44.73 -31.29
C TYR A 146 -36.99 -43.26 -31.69
N ALA A 147 -38.18 -42.91 -32.17
CA ALA A 147 -38.57 -41.54 -32.48
C ALA A 147 -39.95 -41.22 -31.89
N ILE A 148 -40.15 -39.97 -31.48
CA ILE A 148 -41.46 -39.42 -31.11
C ILE A 148 -41.82 -38.36 -32.14
N ASP A 149 -43.02 -38.46 -32.71
CA ASP A 149 -43.56 -37.53 -33.69
C ASP A 149 -44.85 -36.89 -33.16
N VAL A 150 -45.09 -35.65 -33.57
CA VAL A 150 -46.32 -34.90 -33.28
C VAL A 150 -46.97 -34.46 -34.58
N SER A 151 -48.28 -34.66 -34.71
CA SER A 151 -49.13 -34.07 -35.74
C SER A 151 -50.07 -33.08 -35.06
N THR A 152 -50.11 -31.84 -35.55
CA THR A 152 -50.95 -30.74 -35.03
C THR A 152 -52.11 -30.49 -35.99
N ASP A 153 -53.34 -30.36 -35.48
CA ASP A 153 -54.54 -30.04 -36.27
C ASP A 153 -54.72 -30.94 -37.53
N ASN A 154 -54.46 -32.25 -37.37
CA ASN A 154 -54.47 -33.26 -38.43
C ASN A 154 -53.46 -33.02 -39.57
N GLY A 155 -52.41 -32.22 -39.33
CA GLY A 155 -51.30 -32.02 -40.25
C GLY A 155 -50.35 -33.23 -40.33
N ALA A 156 -49.26 -33.08 -41.09
CA ALA A 156 -48.23 -34.12 -41.19
C ALA A 156 -47.52 -34.35 -39.84
N TYR A 157 -47.12 -35.60 -39.57
CA TYR A 157 -46.30 -35.93 -38.42
C TYR A 157 -44.89 -35.34 -38.57
N GLN A 158 -44.47 -34.56 -37.57
CA GLN A 158 -43.11 -34.04 -37.45
C GLN A 158 -42.38 -34.77 -36.33
N THR A 159 -41.18 -35.30 -36.60
CA THR A 159 -40.35 -35.92 -35.57
C THR A 159 -39.81 -34.85 -34.64
N VAL A 160 -40.24 -34.89 -33.37
CA VAL A 160 -39.82 -33.95 -32.32
C VAL A 160 -38.66 -34.51 -31.49
N ILE A 161 -38.57 -35.83 -31.35
CA ILE A 161 -37.50 -36.50 -30.62
C ILE A 161 -36.98 -37.68 -31.45
N ASN A 162 -35.65 -37.78 -31.53
CA ASN A 162 -34.95 -38.94 -32.07
C ASN A 162 -33.96 -39.42 -31.01
N GLY A 163 -34.25 -40.57 -30.40
CA GLY A 163 -33.56 -41.05 -29.20
C GLY A 163 -33.12 -42.51 -29.31
N ALA A 164 -32.32 -42.94 -28.34
CA ALA A 164 -31.92 -44.34 -28.23
C ALA A 164 -31.69 -44.76 -26.77
N PHE A 165 -31.98 -46.03 -26.49
CA PHE A 165 -31.40 -46.76 -25.37
C PHE A 165 -30.11 -47.42 -25.87
N ASN A 166 -28.97 -47.03 -25.32
CA ASN A 166 -27.66 -47.54 -25.73
C ASN A 166 -26.85 -47.90 -24.49
N GLY A 167 -26.68 -49.19 -24.24
CA GLY A 167 -25.93 -49.67 -23.08
C GLY A 167 -26.43 -50.99 -22.55
N LYS A 168 -26.04 -51.33 -21.32
CA LYS A 168 -26.52 -52.50 -20.60
C LYS A 168 -27.38 -52.08 -19.41
N SER A 169 -28.48 -52.81 -19.19
CA SER A 169 -29.27 -52.75 -17.97
C SER A 169 -29.83 -54.13 -17.65
N SER A 170 -29.55 -54.65 -16.45
CA SER A 170 -30.06 -55.95 -15.98
C SER A 170 -31.48 -55.87 -15.40
N GLY A 171 -32.08 -54.68 -15.30
CA GLY A 171 -33.44 -54.45 -14.81
C GLY A 171 -34.18 -53.35 -15.60
N PRO A 172 -35.41 -52.99 -15.19
CA PRO A 172 -36.20 -52.01 -15.91
C PRO A 172 -35.55 -50.61 -15.84
N TYR A 173 -35.33 -50.01 -16.99
CA TYR A 173 -34.79 -48.65 -17.12
C TYR A 173 -35.79 -47.75 -17.83
N GLN A 174 -36.20 -46.67 -17.18
CA GLN A 174 -37.14 -45.69 -17.72
C GLN A 174 -36.43 -44.42 -18.19
N ARG A 175 -36.97 -43.81 -19.23
CA ARG A 175 -36.62 -42.46 -19.69
C ARG A 175 -37.88 -41.72 -20.09
N THR A 176 -38.08 -40.56 -19.47
CA THR A 176 -39.21 -39.68 -19.76
C THR A 176 -38.77 -38.57 -20.72
N HIS A 177 -39.60 -38.31 -21.72
CA HIS A 177 -39.38 -37.31 -22.76
C HIS A 177 -40.50 -36.29 -22.74
N ARG A 178 -40.21 -35.06 -22.35
CA ARG A 178 -41.16 -33.95 -22.50
C ARG A 178 -41.22 -33.51 -23.97
N VAL A 179 -42.42 -33.42 -24.50
CA VAL A 179 -42.74 -33.00 -25.86
C VAL A 179 -43.64 -31.77 -25.76
N ASP A 180 -43.07 -30.59 -26.05
CA ASP A 180 -43.84 -29.35 -26.09
C ASP A 180 -44.81 -29.37 -27.28
N LEU A 181 -46.06 -28.98 -27.02
CA LEU A 181 -47.15 -29.05 -27.99
C LEU A 181 -47.33 -27.68 -28.67
N PRO A 182 -47.23 -27.59 -30.02
CA PRO A 182 -47.50 -26.35 -30.75
C PRO A 182 -48.95 -25.91 -30.57
N GLN A 183 -49.28 -24.61 -30.62
CA GLN A 183 -50.67 -24.16 -30.53
C GLN A 183 -51.58 -24.88 -31.54
N ALA A 184 -52.70 -25.43 -31.06
CA ALA A 184 -53.65 -26.24 -31.85
C ALA A 184 -55.09 -25.78 -31.63
N THR A 185 -55.92 -25.97 -32.64
CA THR A 185 -57.36 -25.62 -32.62
C THR A 185 -58.23 -26.87 -32.40
N ALA A 186 -57.79 -28.02 -32.92
CA ALA A 186 -58.46 -29.31 -32.84
C ALA A 186 -57.74 -30.29 -31.91
N GLY A 187 -56.41 -30.20 -31.79
CA GLY A 187 -55.58 -31.04 -30.92
C GLY A 187 -54.39 -31.66 -31.64
N TRP A 188 -53.78 -32.67 -31.03
CA TRP A 188 -52.57 -33.32 -31.53
C TRP A 188 -52.70 -34.84 -31.61
N ASN A 189 -51.93 -35.47 -32.49
CA ASN A 189 -51.64 -36.90 -32.44
C ASN A 189 -50.16 -37.11 -32.13
N VAL A 190 -49.89 -37.78 -31.01
CA VAL A 190 -48.54 -38.12 -30.56
C VAL A 190 -48.26 -39.56 -30.96
N ARG A 191 -47.15 -39.78 -31.69
CA ARG A 191 -46.75 -41.09 -32.19
C ARG A 191 -45.36 -41.46 -31.71
N VAL A 192 -45.21 -42.63 -31.10
CA VAL A 192 -43.91 -43.21 -30.75
C VAL A 192 -43.60 -44.36 -31.70
N ARG A 193 -42.41 -44.35 -32.30
CA ARG A 193 -41.93 -45.36 -33.23
C ARG A 193 -40.64 -45.98 -32.72
N ARG A 194 -40.54 -47.29 -32.73
CA ARG A 194 -39.27 -47.99 -32.57
C ARG A 194 -38.61 -48.12 -33.94
N LEU A 195 -37.36 -47.68 -34.07
CA LEU A 195 -36.60 -47.67 -35.33
C LEU A 195 -35.73 -48.93 -35.48
N THR A 196 -35.21 -49.47 -34.38
CA THR A 196 -34.47 -50.73 -34.40
C THR A 196 -35.44 -51.90 -34.42
N ALA A 197 -35.27 -52.85 -35.34
CA ALA A 197 -36.10 -54.06 -35.39
C ALA A 197 -36.10 -54.80 -34.03
N ASN A 198 -37.21 -55.46 -33.70
CA ASN A 198 -37.27 -56.36 -32.54
C ASN A 198 -36.31 -57.54 -32.78
N ALA A 199 -35.50 -57.89 -31.79
CA ALA A 199 -34.45 -58.89 -31.94
C ALA A 199 -34.99 -60.32 -32.06
N HIS A 200 -36.18 -60.59 -31.49
CA HIS A 200 -36.85 -61.90 -31.49
C HIS A 200 -35.93 -63.07 -31.08
N SER A 201 -35.02 -62.84 -30.12
CA SER A 201 -34.00 -63.80 -29.72
C SER A 201 -34.00 -64.01 -28.21
N ALA A 202 -33.85 -65.25 -27.77
CA ALA A 202 -33.61 -65.58 -26.36
C ALA A 202 -32.25 -65.06 -25.85
N THR A 203 -31.32 -64.69 -26.74
CA THR A 203 -29.99 -64.16 -26.39
C THR A 203 -29.94 -62.63 -26.37
N THR A 204 -31.02 -61.92 -26.69
CA THR A 204 -31.06 -60.44 -26.68
C THR A 204 -32.31 -59.97 -25.97
N ALA A 205 -32.15 -59.28 -24.85
CA ALA A 205 -33.24 -58.61 -24.15
C ALA A 205 -33.38 -57.19 -24.70
N ASP A 206 -34.52 -56.91 -25.34
CA ASP A 206 -34.78 -55.64 -26.03
C ASP A 206 -36.25 -55.19 -25.95
N THR A 207 -37.00 -55.72 -24.98
CA THR A 207 -38.42 -55.37 -24.79
C THR A 207 -38.53 -53.92 -24.35
N THR A 208 -39.17 -53.09 -25.19
CA THR A 208 -39.39 -51.66 -24.94
C THR A 208 -40.88 -51.39 -24.76
N ARG A 209 -41.26 -50.50 -23.84
CA ARG A 209 -42.66 -50.15 -23.53
C ARG A 209 -42.84 -48.63 -23.51
N VAL A 210 -44.04 -48.19 -23.88
CA VAL A 210 -44.57 -46.88 -23.49
C VAL A 210 -45.31 -47.09 -22.16
N VAL A 211 -44.74 -46.59 -21.06
CA VAL A 211 -45.23 -46.82 -19.70
C VAL A 211 -46.32 -45.82 -19.34
N SER A 212 -46.08 -44.54 -19.57
CA SER A 212 -47.04 -43.48 -19.26
C SER A 212 -46.94 -42.31 -20.22
N MET A 213 -48.03 -41.54 -20.29
CA MET A 213 -48.10 -40.23 -20.91
C MET A 213 -48.65 -39.27 -19.86
N THR A 214 -47.84 -38.31 -19.45
CA THR A 214 -48.27 -37.25 -18.54
C THR A 214 -48.69 -36.04 -19.36
N GLU A 215 -49.94 -35.63 -19.20
CA GLU A 215 -50.44 -34.38 -19.75
C GLU A 215 -49.99 -33.23 -18.85
N ILE A 216 -49.33 -32.21 -19.43
CA ILE A 216 -48.71 -31.13 -18.66
C ILE A 216 -49.32 -29.80 -19.07
N ILE A 217 -49.86 -29.07 -18.09
CA ILE A 217 -50.22 -27.66 -18.22
C ILE A 217 -49.17 -26.86 -17.45
N ASP A 218 -48.31 -26.15 -18.18
CA ASP A 218 -47.35 -25.25 -17.53
C ASP A 218 -48.10 -24.11 -16.84
N ALA A 219 -47.61 -23.72 -15.66
CA ALA A 219 -47.97 -22.45 -15.05
C ALA A 219 -47.47 -21.33 -15.96
N LYS A 220 -48.38 -20.63 -16.65
CA LYS A 220 -48.05 -19.53 -17.58
C LYS A 220 -47.73 -18.24 -16.82
N LEU A 221 -46.77 -18.30 -15.91
CA LEU A 221 -46.28 -17.14 -15.17
C LEU A 221 -45.39 -16.31 -16.09
N ARG A 222 -45.84 -15.10 -16.38
CA ARG A 222 -45.01 -14.06 -17.01
C ARG A 222 -44.60 -13.07 -15.92
N TYR A 223 -43.37 -12.57 -16.00
CA TYR A 223 -42.84 -11.57 -15.08
C TYR A 223 -42.55 -10.24 -15.82
N PRO A 224 -43.57 -9.48 -16.26
CA PRO A 224 -43.37 -8.23 -17.00
C PRO A 224 -42.43 -7.25 -16.28
N ASN A 225 -41.51 -6.66 -17.04
CA ASN A 225 -40.45 -5.78 -16.54
C ASN A 225 -39.53 -6.40 -15.49
N THR A 226 -39.42 -7.73 -15.45
CA THR A 226 -38.34 -8.41 -14.72
C THR A 226 -37.53 -9.19 -15.74
N ALA A 227 -36.24 -8.89 -15.85
CA ALA A 227 -35.31 -9.68 -16.64
C ALA A 227 -34.89 -10.90 -15.82
N TYR A 228 -34.96 -12.09 -16.40
CA TYR A 228 -34.64 -13.33 -15.70
C TYR A 228 -34.06 -14.38 -16.64
N VAL A 229 -33.33 -15.32 -16.06
CA VAL A 229 -32.69 -16.44 -16.75
C VAL A 229 -33.20 -17.73 -16.15
N ALA A 230 -33.59 -18.66 -17.01
CA ALA A 230 -33.94 -20.01 -16.63
C ALA A 230 -32.89 -20.98 -17.17
N ILE A 231 -32.35 -21.82 -16.28
CA ILE A 231 -31.32 -22.82 -16.60
C ILE A 231 -31.87 -24.20 -16.26
N SER A 232 -31.68 -25.15 -17.17
CA SER A 232 -31.89 -26.56 -16.90
C SER A 232 -30.71 -27.38 -17.38
N GLY A 233 -30.33 -28.43 -16.66
CA GLY A 233 -29.20 -29.28 -17.04
C GLY A 233 -29.20 -30.62 -16.32
N ASP A 234 -28.40 -31.57 -16.81
CA ASP A 234 -28.22 -32.87 -16.16
C ASP A 234 -27.48 -32.69 -14.84
N ALA A 235 -28.17 -32.99 -13.74
CA ALA A 235 -27.70 -32.81 -12.39
C ALA A 235 -26.51 -33.75 -12.05
N SER A 236 -26.30 -34.84 -12.80
CA SER A 236 -25.16 -35.73 -12.56
C SER A 236 -23.80 -35.08 -12.85
N GLN A 237 -23.79 -33.97 -13.60
CA GLN A 237 -22.57 -33.18 -13.87
C GLN A 237 -22.13 -32.32 -12.68
N PHE A 238 -22.97 -32.18 -11.64
CA PHE A 238 -22.70 -31.31 -10.51
C PHE A 238 -22.93 -32.05 -9.19
N GLN A 239 -22.05 -31.85 -8.21
CA GLN A 239 -22.20 -32.45 -6.87
C GLN A 239 -23.26 -31.72 -6.03
N ASN A 240 -23.43 -30.41 -6.26
CA ASN A 240 -24.40 -29.53 -5.62
C ASN A 240 -25.05 -28.64 -6.69
N ILE A 241 -26.04 -27.83 -6.30
CA ILE A 241 -26.62 -26.81 -7.21
C ILE A 241 -25.50 -25.83 -7.61
N PRO A 242 -25.11 -25.75 -8.91
CA PRO A 242 -23.89 -25.06 -9.34
C PRO A 242 -24.01 -23.55 -9.23
N VAL A 243 -23.01 -22.86 -8.67
CA VAL A 243 -22.98 -21.40 -8.51
C VAL A 243 -23.12 -20.72 -9.87
N ARG A 244 -24.11 -19.84 -10.01
CA ARG A 244 -24.44 -19.17 -11.27
C ARG A 244 -23.96 -17.73 -11.24
N SER A 245 -23.34 -17.30 -12.33
CA SER A 245 -22.99 -15.89 -12.54
C SER A 245 -23.27 -15.49 -13.99
N TYR A 246 -23.64 -14.22 -14.16
CA TYR A 246 -24.19 -13.69 -15.40
C TYR A 246 -23.48 -12.39 -15.78
N VAL A 247 -22.95 -12.32 -17.00
CA VAL A 247 -22.43 -11.07 -17.58
C VAL A 247 -23.45 -10.52 -18.56
N CYS A 248 -24.26 -9.56 -18.09
CA CYS A 248 -25.31 -8.92 -18.87
C CYS A 248 -25.04 -7.43 -19.04
N PHE A 249 -25.57 -6.85 -20.12
CA PHE A 249 -25.76 -5.41 -20.18
C PHE A 249 -26.74 -5.02 -19.08
N GLY A 250 -26.53 -3.86 -18.48
CA GLY A 250 -27.45 -3.26 -17.52
C GLY A 250 -28.81 -2.92 -18.14
N ARG A 251 -29.65 -2.28 -17.33
CA ARG A 251 -30.98 -1.85 -17.76
C ARG A 251 -30.91 -0.80 -18.87
N LEU A 252 -31.89 -0.82 -19.77
CA LEU A 252 -32.16 0.26 -20.71
C LEU A 252 -32.67 1.48 -19.93
N LEU A 253 -31.98 2.60 -20.10
CA LEU A 253 -32.24 3.84 -19.38
C LEU A 253 -32.89 4.86 -20.31
N ARG A 254 -33.56 5.84 -19.71
CA ARG A 254 -33.95 7.06 -20.42
C ARG A 254 -32.72 7.93 -20.63
N VAL A 255 -32.28 8.05 -21.87
CA VAL A 255 -31.16 8.91 -22.29
C VAL A 255 -31.62 9.99 -23.27
N PRO A 256 -30.90 11.12 -23.43
CA PRO A 256 -31.25 12.15 -24.41
C PRO A 256 -31.43 11.58 -25.82
N SER A 257 -32.44 12.06 -26.53
CA SER A 257 -32.70 11.67 -27.92
C SER A 257 -31.49 11.88 -28.83
N ASN A 258 -30.71 12.92 -28.58
CA ASN A 258 -29.52 13.30 -29.35
C ASN A 258 -28.21 12.60 -28.93
N TYR A 259 -28.24 11.75 -27.90
CA TYR A 259 -27.08 11.00 -27.41
C TYR A 259 -27.00 9.62 -28.04
N ASP A 260 -25.84 9.22 -28.55
CA ASP A 260 -25.55 7.85 -28.95
C ASP A 260 -24.65 7.19 -27.89
N PRO A 261 -25.15 6.24 -27.09
CA PRO A 261 -24.37 5.59 -26.04
C PRO A 261 -23.23 4.71 -26.54
N SER A 262 -23.29 4.22 -27.77
CA SER A 262 -22.29 3.31 -28.32
C SER A 262 -21.02 4.06 -28.73
N THR A 263 -21.19 5.21 -29.38
CA THR A 263 -20.11 6.11 -29.79
C THR A 263 -19.81 7.19 -28.75
N ARG A 264 -20.69 7.36 -27.76
CA ARG A 264 -20.65 8.39 -26.70
C ARG A 264 -20.64 9.81 -27.24
N THR A 265 -21.42 10.05 -28.28
CA THR A 265 -21.48 11.34 -28.96
C THR A 265 -22.86 11.98 -28.82
N TYR A 266 -22.90 13.31 -28.79
CA TYR A 266 -24.12 14.11 -28.75
C TYR A 266 -24.23 14.88 -30.06
N SER A 267 -25.39 14.81 -30.72
CA SER A 267 -25.60 15.34 -32.08
C SER A 267 -26.64 16.47 -32.11
N GLY A 268 -26.19 17.69 -32.37
CA GLY A 268 -27.06 18.88 -32.35
C GLY A 268 -27.52 19.27 -30.93
N VAL A 269 -28.38 20.29 -30.86
CA VAL A 269 -28.93 20.79 -29.59
C VAL A 269 -30.03 19.84 -29.10
N TRP A 270 -29.98 19.48 -27.82
CA TRP A 270 -31.01 18.65 -27.22
C TRP A 270 -32.29 19.45 -26.96
N ASP A 271 -33.45 18.90 -27.35
CA ASP A 271 -34.77 19.50 -27.14
C ASP A 271 -35.43 19.08 -25.80
N GLY A 272 -34.73 18.28 -24.99
CA GLY A 272 -35.23 17.78 -23.72
C GLY A 272 -36.01 16.47 -23.81
N SER A 273 -36.12 15.85 -24.99
CA SER A 273 -36.78 14.54 -25.21
C SER A 273 -35.87 13.34 -24.93
N PHE A 274 -36.44 12.19 -24.57
CA PHE A 274 -35.67 10.99 -24.19
C PHE A 274 -35.96 9.81 -25.12
N LYS A 275 -35.00 8.90 -25.23
CA LYS A 275 -35.14 7.56 -25.84
C LYS A 275 -34.62 6.48 -24.87
N ALA A 276 -35.06 5.24 -25.04
CA ALA A 276 -34.54 4.11 -24.27
C ALA A 276 -33.25 3.58 -24.90
N ALA A 277 -32.17 3.48 -24.14
CA ALA A 277 -30.93 2.85 -24.59
C ALA A 277 -30.09 2.37 -23.41
N TRP A 278 -29.23 1.37 -23.65
CA TRP A 278 -28.23 0.95 -22.66
C TRP A 278 -27.08 1.95 -22.59
N THR A 279 -26.67 2.32 -21.39
CA THR A 279 -25.45 3.12 -21.15
C THR A 279 -24.89 2.83 -19.76
N ASP A 280 -23.58 2.98 -19.61
CA ASP A 280 -22.85 2.93 -18.35
C ASP A 280 -22.45 4.34 -17.85
N ASN A 281 -23.01 5.39 -18.47
CA ASN A 281 -22.77 6.78 -18.08
C ASN A 281 -23.48 7.08 -16.74
N PRO A 282 -22.73 7.43 -15.68
CA PRO A 282 -23.29 7.58 -14.34
C PRO A 282 -24.32 8.69 -14.20
N ALA A 283 -24.28 9.74 -15.03
CA ALA A 283 -25.25 10.84 -14.97
C ALA A 283 -26.66 10.37 -15.36
N TRP A 284 -26.76 9.53 -16.40
CA TRP A 284 -28.05 8.97 -16.85
C TRP A 284 -28.53 7.83 -15.96
N ILE A 285 -27.62 7.07 -15.34
CA ILE A 285 -27.96 6.12 -14.28
C ILE A 285 -28.58 6.85 -13.09
N LEU A 286 -27.97 7.95 -12.64
CA LEU A 286 -28.50 8.79 -11.56
C LEU A 286 -29.87 9.37 -11.92
N TYR A 287 -30.04 9.92 -13.12
CA TYR A 287 -31.34 10.44 -13.59
C TYR A 287 -32.44 9.38 -13.50
N ASP A 288 -32.15 8.16 -13.97
CA ASP A 288 -33.13 7.09 -13.97
C ASP A 288 -33.44 6.61 -12.53
N MET A 289 -32.44 6.47 -11.67
CA MET A 289 -32.66 6.12 -10.25
C MET A 289 -33.54 7.12 -9.51
N VAL A 290 -33.41 8.41 -9.81
CA VAL A 290 -34.22 9.46 -9.18
C VAL A 290 -35.63 9.51 -9.77
N SER A 291 -35.77 9.38 -11.09
CA SER A 291 -37.05 9.62 -11.79
C SER A 291 -37.92 8.37 -12.01
N ASN A 292 -37.41 7.16 -11.72
CA ASN A 292 -38.16 5.94 -11.97
C ASN A 292 -39.10 5.57 -10.82
N ASN A 293 -40.39 5.36 -11.14
CA ASN A 293 -41.42 5.04 -10.16
C ASN A 293 -41.33 3.61 -9.60
N ARG A 294 -40.68 2.68 -10.31
CA ARG A 294 -40.77 1.23 -9.99
C ARG A 294 -39.75 0.77 -8.95
N PHE A 295 -38.52 1.24 -9.06
CA PHE A 295 -37.41 0.88 -8.16
C PHE A 295 -36.61 2.11 -7.68
N GLY A 296 -36.98 3.29 -8.14
CA GLY A 296 -36.34 4.56 -7.82
C GLY A 296 -37.21 5.45 -6.95
N LEU A 297 -36.99 6.76 -7.04
CA LEU A 297 -37.73 7.76 -6.28
C LEU A 297 -38.81 8.49 -7.08
N GLY A 298 -39.21 7.97 -8.25
CA GLY A 298 -40.14 8.65 -9.16
C GLY A 298 -41.53 8.93 -8.58
N ASP A 299 -41.95 8.18 -7.56
CA ASP A 299 -43.21 8.43 -6.83
C ASP A 299 -43.10 9.61 -5.84
N LEU A 300 -41.88 10.01 -5.46
CA LEU A 300 -41.59 11.11 -4.55
C LEU A 300 -41.03 12.34 -5.27
N ILE A 301 -40.28 12.13 -6.35
CA ILE A 301 -39.55 13.15 -7.10
C ILE A 301 -39.98 13.06 -8.55
N ASP A 302 -40.76 14.05 -8.97
CA ASP A 302 -41.13 14.18 -10.38
C ASP A 302 -39.90 14.53 -11.22
N ALA A 303 -39.89 14.09 -12.48
CA ALA A 303 -38.78 14.34 -13.40
C ALA A 303 -38.53 15.84 -13.66
N SER A 304 -39.50 16.73 -13.42
CA SER A 304 -39.34 18.19 -13.48
C SER A 304 -38.53 18.77 -12.32
N LEU A 305 -38.40 18.04 -11.21
CA LEU A 305 -37.63 18.41 -10.03
C LEU A 305 -36.17 17.93 -10.11
N VAL A 306 -35.71 17.54 -11.30
CA VAL A 306 -34.32 17.16 -11.57
C VAL A 306 -33.75 18.05 -12.65
N ASP A 307 -32.61 18.69 -12.38
CA ASP A 307 -31.92 19.50 -13.39
C ASP A 307 -31.25 18.61 -14.46
N LYS A 308 -32.04 18.22 -15.46
CA LYS A 308 -31.58 17.41 -16.58
C LYS A 308 -30.55 18.11 -17.47
N TRP A 309 -30.48 19.44 -17.44
CA TRP A 309 -29.54 20.21 -18.27
C TRP A 309 -28.14 20.16 -17.69
N GLU A 310 -28.00 20.32 -16.36
CA GLU A 310 -26.69 20.14 -15.71
C GLU A 310 -26.25 18.67 -15.79
N LEU A 311 -27.17 17.70 -15.65
CA LEU A 311 -26.84 16.29 -15.87
C LEU A 311 -26.33 16.00 -17.28
N MET A 312 -26.84 16.69 -18.31
CA MET A 312 -26.30 16.58 -19.68
C MET A 312 -24.87 17.10 -19.77
N ARG A 313 -24.55 18.21 -19.08
CA ARG A 313 -23.18 18.74 -19.04
C ARG A 313 -22.23 17.76 -18.34
N ILE A 314 -22.66 17.19 -17.22
CA ILE A 314 -21.90 16.17 -16.48
C ILE A 314 -21.74 14.91 -17.35
N SER A 315 -22.78 14.47 -18.05
CA SER A 315 -22.74 13.27 -18.88
C SER A 315 -21.72 13.40 -20.01
N GLN A 316 -21.66 14.57 -20.67
CA GLN A 316 -20.64 14.89 -21.66
C GLN A 316 -19.23 14.84 -21.08
N TYR A 317 -19.04 15.32 -19.85
CA TYR A 317 -17.75 15.22 -19.15
C TYR A 317 -17.38 13.77 -18.80
N CYS A 318 -18.35 12.93 -18.40
CA CYS A 318 -18.13 11.50 -18.16
C CYS A 318 -17.71 10.75 -19.43
N ASP A 319 -18.26 11.12 -20.59
CA ASP A 319 -18.06 10.45 -21.88
C ASP A 319 -16.78 10.85 -22.62
N GLN A 320 -16.09 11.92 -22.19
CA GLN A 320 -14.81 12.29 -22.78
C GLN A 320 -13.78 11.17 -22.64
N LEU A 321 -13.09 10.87 -23.74
CA LEU A 321 -12.03 9.87 -23.77
C LEU A 321 -10.76 10.39 -23.10
N VAL A 322 -10.21 9.59 -22.19
CA VAL A 322 -8.98 9.84 -21.46
C VAL A 322 -8.09 8.59 -21.48
N PRO A 323 -6.76 8.73 -21.30
CA PRO A 323 -5.85 7.59 -21.27
C PRO A 323 -6.24 6.57 -20.20
N ASP A 324 -6.20 5.28 -20.57
CA ASP A 324 -6.53 4.16 -19.68
C ASP A 324 -5.35 3.70 -18.80
N GLY A 325 -4.17 4.31 -18.98
CA GLY A 325 -2.92 3.92 -18.30
C GLY A 325 -2.21 2.69 -18.89
N LYS A 326 -2.78 2.08 -19.94
CA LYS A 326 -2.26 0.89 -20.65
C LYS A 326 -1.97 1.16 -22.14
N GLY A 327 -2.05 2.42 -22.57
CA GLY A 327 -1.79 2.87 -23.95
C GLY A 327 -3.05 3.02 -24.81
N GLY A 328 -4.23 2.76 -24.26
CA GLY A 328 -5.53 2.96 -24.89
C GLY A 328 -6.25 4.22 -24.38
N GLN A 329 -7.53 4.32 -24.75
CA GLN A 329 -8.43 5.38 -24.33
C GLN A 329 -9.68 4.75 -23.71
N GLU A 330 -10.22 5.37 -22.67
CA GLU A 330 -11.48 4.99 -22.07
C GLU A 330 -12.31 6.23 -21.71
N PRO A 331 -13.64 6.11 -21.55
CA PRO A 331 -14.46 7.20 -21.02
C PRO A 331 -13.98 7.57 -19.62
N ARG A 332 -13.97 8.86 -19.30
CA ARG A 332 -13.48 9.38 -18.01
C ARG A 332 -14.13 8.70 -16.82
N PHE A 333 -15.46 8.59 -16.84
CA PHE A 333 -16.24 7.96 -15.78
C PHE A 333 -17.27 6.99 -16.35
N ARG A 334 -17.20 5.75 -15.88
CA ARG A 334 -18.20 4.70 -16.11
C ARG A 334 -18.70 4.16 -14.77
N CYS A 335 -19.91 3.63 -14.78
CA CYS A 335 -20.51 3.01 -13.62
C CYS A 335 -21.22 1.72 -13.99
N SER A 336 -20.90 0.65 -13.27
CA SER A 336 -21.61 -0.62 -13.32
C SER A 336 -21.89 -1.06 -11.89
N VAL A 337 -23.17 -1.00 -11.53
CA VAL A 337 -23.65 -1.30 -10.17
C VAL A 337 -24.78 -2.31 -10.22
N TYR A 338 -24.78 -3.19 -9.23
CA TYR A 338 -25.84 -4.15 -8.99
C TYR A 338 -26.39 -3.91 -7.59
N LEU A 339 -27.65 -3.46 -7.51
CA LEU A 339 -28.32 -3.07 -6.27
C LEU A 339 -29.30 -4.19 -5.88
N GLN A 340 -28.98 -4.91 -4.80
CA GLN A 340 -29.76 -6.08 -4.34
C GLN A 340 -30.60 -5.82 -3.09
N SER A 341 -30.25 -4.79 -2.31
CA SER A 341 -30.89 -4.43 -1.04
C SER A 341 -31.47 -3.02 -1.10
N ARG A 342 -32.46 -2.76 -0.23
CA ARG A 342 -32.96 -1.41 -0.01
C ARG A 342 -31.91 -0.60 0.74
N GLU A 343 -31.56 0.56 0.19
CA GLU A 343 -30.60 1.50 0.77
C GLU A 343 -31.27 2.85 1.05
N ASP A 344 -30.67 3.66 1.92
CA ASP A 344 -31.11 5.05 2.11
C ASP A 344 -30.95 5.82 0.80
N ALA A 345 -32.04 6.44 0.34
CA ALA A 345 -32.10 6.99 -1.00
C ALA A 345 -31.16 8.19 -1.20
N PHE A 346 -31.03 9.05 -0.20
CA PHE A 346 -30.14 10.21 -0.27
C PHE A 346 -28.68 9.78 -0.24
N ARG A 347 -28.34 8.79 0.60
CA ARG A 347 -27.02 8.17 0.60
C ARG A 347 -26.66 7.56 -0.76
N LEU A 348 -27.56 6.77 -1.34
CA LEU A 348 -27.32 6.10 -2.62
C LEU A 348 -27.16 7.11 -3.78
N ILE A 349 -27.93 8.20 -3.77
CA ILE A 349 -27.74 9.33 -4.70
C ILE A 349 -26.36 9.96 -4.53
N GLY A 350 -25.89 10.11 -3.29
CA GLY A 350 -24.54 10.59 -2.97
C GLY A 350 -23.45 9.63 -3.48
N ASP A 351 -23.62 8.33 -3.24
CA ASP A 351 -22.69 7.29 -3.71
C ASP A 351 -22.60 7.26 -5.25
N MET A 352 -23.73 7.41 -5.95
CA MET A 352 -23.75 7.57 -7.41
C MET A 352 -23.10 8.88 -7.89
N ALA A 353 -23.37 10.01 -7.24
CA ALA A 353 -22.74 11.28 -7.59
C ALA A 353 -21.22 11.25 -7.38
N SER A 354 -20.77 10.48 -6.38
CA SER A 354 -19.35 10.31 -6.10
C SER A 354 -18.57 9.68 -7.28
N VAL A 355 -19.22 8.94 -8.19
CA VAL A 355 -18.55 8.30 -9.34
C VAL A 355 -17.86 9.33 -10.23
N PHE A 356 -18.50 10.48 -10.45
CA PHE A 356 -17.99 11.59 -11.26
C PHE A 356 -17.48 12.76 -10.41
N SER A 357 -17.01 12.46 -9.19
CA SER A 357 -16.52 13.49 -8.25
C SER A 357 -17.57 14.56 -7.93
N GLY A 358 -18.85 14.19 -7.92
CA GLY A 358 -19.96 15.11 -7.72
C GLY A 358 -20.64 14.98 -6.37
N VAL A 359 -21.55 15.92 -6.12
CA VAL A 359 -22.47 15.94 -4.99
C VAL A 359 -23.87 16.27 -5.50
N SER A 360 -24.87 15.69 -4.86
CA SER A 360 -26.28 16.00 -5.09
C SER A 360 -26.86 16.64 -3.84
N TYR A 361 -27.60 17.73 -4.01
CA TYR A 361 -28.23 18.45 -2.92
C TYR A 361 -29.62 18.95 -3.32
N TRP A 362 -30.41 19.32 -2.32
CA TRP A 362 -31.74 19.89 -2.52
C TRP A 362 -31.67 21.42 -2.53
N MET A 363 -32.07 22.06 -3.63
CA MET A 363 -32.10 23.52 -3.75
C MET A 363 -33.24 23.96 -4.66
N GLY A 364 -33.93 25.04 -4.29
CA GLY A 364 -34.99 25.61 -5.13
C GLY A 364 -36.19 24.68 -5.40
N GLY A 365 -36.39 23.66 -4.56
CA GLY A 365 -37.44 22.65 -4.75
C GLY A 365 -37.07 21.51 -5.70
N ALA A 366 -35.83 21.44 -6.17
CA ALA A 366 -35.32 20.42 -7.07
C ALA A 366 -34.07 19.73 -6.49
N ILE A 367 -33.78 18.53 -6.98
CA ILE A 367 -32.47 17.89 -6.83
C ILE A 367 -31.54 18.47 -7.88
N THR A 368 -30.47 19.09 -7.38
CA THR A 368 -29.38 19.60 -8.19
C THR A 368 -28.14 18.77 -7.95
N THR A 369 -27.52 18.33 -9.04
CA THR A 369 -26.26 17.57 -9.01
C THR A 369 -25.17 18.41 -9.66
N VAL A 370 -24.03 18.50 -8.98
CA VAL A 370 -22.86 19.23 -9.47
C VAL A 370 -21.65 18.30 -9.47
N ALA A 371 -20.76 18.46 -10.44
CA ALA A 371 -19.53 17.68 -10.57
C ALA A 371 -18.29 18.56 -10.41
N ASP A 372 -17.24 18.01 -9.78
CA ASP A 372 -15.90 18.61 -9.79
C ASP A 372 -15.25 18.43 -11.17
N MET A 373 -15.57 19.34 -12.08
CA MET A 373 -15.07 19.39 -13.47
C MET A 373 -14.58 20.80 -13.81
N PRO A 374 -13.83 21.00 -14.91
CA PRO A 374 -13.41 22.33 -15.37
C PRO A 374 -14.62 23.25 -15.61
N GLN A 375 -14.64 24.41 -14.95
CA GLN A 375 -15.64 25.46 -15.18
C GLN A 375 -14.99 26.83 -15.05
N ASP A 376 -15.49 27.80 -15.82
CA ASP A 376 -15.09 29.18 -15.65
C ASP A 376 -15.75 29.77 -14.40
N PRO A 377 -15.07 30.67 -13.66
CA PRO A 377 -15.67 31.27 -12.48
C PRO A 377 -16.84 32.20 -12.85
N VAL A 378 -17.96 32.05 -12.15
CA VAL A 378 -19.24 32.69 -12.45
C VAL A 378 -19.36 34.12 -11.92
N TYR A 379 -18.65 34.44 -10.83
CA TYR A 379 -18.69 35.77 -10.21
C TYR A 379 -17.39 36.11 -9.50
N THR A 380 -17.10 37.40 -9.32
CA THR A 380 -15.99 37.91 -8.51
C THR A 380 -16.48 38.53 -7.21
N TYR A 381 -15.95 38.06 -6.07
CA TYR A 381 -16.09 38.69 -4.77
C TYR A 381 -14.79 39.41 -4.39
N SER A 382 -14.91 40.67 -3.99
CA SER A 382 -13.83 41.56 -3.58
C SER A 382 -14.23 42.35 -2.33
N ALA A 383 -13.30 43.10 -1.76
CA ALA A 383 -13.62 43.96 -0.62
C ALA A 383 -14.72 45.02 -0.91
N ALA A 384 -15.07 45.27 -2.17
CA ALA A 384 -16.12 46.22 -2.57
C ALA A 384 -17.55 45.63 -2.58
N ASN A 385 -17.69 44.31 -2.52
CA ASN A 385 -18.99 43.62 -2.55
C ASN A 385 -19.15 42.56 -1.44
N VAL A 386 -18.16 42.45 -0.58
CA VAL A 386 -18.22 41.72 0.69
C VAL A 386 -18.50 42.71 1.82
N ILE A 387 -19.42 42.34 2.73
CA ILE A 387 -19.79 43.17 3.88
C ILE A 387 -18.53 43.42 4.71
N ASP A 388 -18.26 44.70 4.99
CA ASP A 388 -17.06 45.21 5.66
C ASP A 388 -15.72 44.83 4.98
N GLY A 389 -15.76 44.26 3.76
CA GLY A 389 -14.59 43.71 3.08
C GLY A 389 -13.91 42.55 3.81
N ASN A 390 -14.63 41.87 4.71
CA ASN A 390 -14.07 40.87 5.61
C ASN A 390 -14.13 39.45 5.06
N PHE A 391 -12.96 38.81 4.95
CA PHE A 391 -12.79 37.41 4.59
C PHE A 391 -12.21 36.63 5.77
N SER A 392 -12.81 35.50 6.11
CA SER A 392 -12.29 34.56 7.09
C SER A 392 -11.71 33.35 6.37
N TYR A 393 -10.49 32.94 6.73
CA TYR A 393 -9.81 31.82 6.11
C TYR A 393 -9.51 30.72 7.12
N GLN A 394 -9.68 29.47 6.70
CA GLN A 394 -9.31 28.30 7.49
C GLN A 394 -8.60 27.28 6.60
N SER A 395 -7.41 26.83 7.01
CA SER A 395 -6.66 25.78 6.31
C SER A 395 -6.96 24.41 6.91
N SER A 396 -6.94 23.39 6.06
CA SER A 396 -7.14 22.00 6.46
C SER A 396 -5.92 21.48 7.24
N PRO A 397 -6.11 20.58 8.24
CA PRO A 397 -5.00 20.07 9.06
C PRO A 397 -3.96 19.30 8.24
N ARG A 398 -2.69 19.31 8.66
CA ARG A 398 -1.60 18.54 8.01
C ARG A 398 -1.92 17.06 7.84
N LYS A 399 -2.66 16.44 8.77
CA LYS A 399 -3.07 15.02 8.73
C LYS A 399 -4.03 14.68 7.58
N THR A 400 -4.60 15.70 6.94
CA THR A 400 -5.48 15.55 5.77
C THR A 400 -4.73 15.76 4.45
N ARG A 401 -3.39 15.88 4.49
CA ARG A 401 -2.52 15.92 3.30
C ARG A 401 -2.16 14.50 2.90
N PHE A 402 -3.10 13.80 2.27
CA PHE A 402 -2.89 12.42 1.86
C PHE A 402 -1.76 12.33 0.83
N THR A 403 -0.90 11.33 1.02
CA THR A 403 0.26 11.08 0.16
C THR A 403 0.15 9.74 -0.57
N THR A 404 -0.71 8.84 -0.09
CA THR A 404 -1.01 7.56 -0.73
C THR A 404 -2.51 7.30 -0.69
N ALA A 405 -3.04 6.65 -1.72
CA ALA A 405 -4.45 6.29 -1.84
C ALA A 405 -4.59 4.80 -2.21
N LEU A 406 -5.42 4.08 -1.46
CA LEU A 406 -5.82 2.70 -1.71
C LEU A 406 -7.27 2.71 -2.22
N VAL A 407 -7.46 2.44 -3.51
CA VAL A 407 -8.77 2.56 -4.16
C VAL A 407 -9.28 1.17 -4.53
N THR A 408 -10.34 0.71 -3.87
CA THR A 408 -10.97 -0.58 -4.20
C THR A 408 -11.87 -0.45 -5.42
N TRP A 409 -11.74 -1.36 -6.40
CA TRP A 409 -12.55 -1.42 -7.62
C TRP A 409 -12.86 -2.88 -8.00
N ASN A 410 -13.86 -3.11 -8.86
CA ASN A 410 -14.28 -4.47 -9.25
C ASN A 410 -13.63 -4.86 -10.59
N ASP A 411 -12.80 -5.90 -10.59
CA ASP A 411 -12.00 -6.28 -11.76
C ASP A 411 -12.74 -7.25 -12.71
N PRO A 412 -13.17 -6.82 -13.93
CA PRO A 412 -13.86 -7.70 -14.87
C PRO A 412 -13.03 -8.90 -15.32
N GLU A 413 -11.69 -8.77 -15.37
CA GLU A 413 -10.79 -9.87 -15.75
C GLU A 413 -10.76 -10.96 -14.67
N SER A 414 -11.05 -10.59 -13.41
CA SER A 414 -11.12 -11.50 -12.26
C SER A 414 -12.57 -11.82 -11.85
N ASN A 415 -13.50 -11.86 -12.81
CA ASN A 415 -14.94 -12.10 -12.56
C ASN A 415 -15.55 -11.07 -11.58
N PHE A 416 -15.20 -9.79 -11.75
CA PHE A 416 -15.67 -8.67 -10.93
C PHE A 416 -15.34 -8.76 -9.44
N ARG A 417 -14.32 -9.55 -9.06
CA ARG A 417 -13.79 -9.56 -7.69
C ARG A 417 -13.14 -8.20 -7.37
N GLN A 418 -13.25 -7.80 -6.11
CA GLN A 418 -12.64 -6.56 -5.63
C GLN A 418 -11.10 -6.66 -5.66
N ARG A 419 -10.46 -5.61 -6.20
CA ARG A 419 -9.02 -5.38 -6.18
C ARG A 419 -8.73 -3.97 -5.66
N VAL A 420 -7.53 -3.76 -5.15
CA VAL A 420 -7.07 -2.45 -4.67
C VAL A 420 -6.05 -1.89 -5.65
N GLU A 421 -6.30 -0.68 -6.14
CA GLU A 421 -5.35 0.12 -6.90
C GLU A 421 -4.60 1.05 -5.92
N TYR A 422 -3.26 0.98 -5.94
CA TYR A 422 -2.40 1.81 -5.11
C TYR A 422 -1.88 3.01 -5.89
N VAL A 423 -2.09 4.21 -5.36
CA VAL A 423 -1.62 5.46 -5.95
C VAL A 423 -0.75 6.20 -4.93
N SER A 424 0.44 6.63 -5.32
CA SER A 424 1.36 7.39 -4.46
C SER A 424 1.75 8.74 -5.06
N ASP A 425 2.13 9.67 -4.19
CA ASP A 425 2.78 10.91 -4.54
C ASP A 425 4.13 11.01 -3.84
N ASP A 426 5.21 10.71 -4.56
CA ASP A 426 6.55 10.60 -3.99
C ASP A 426 7.07 11.94 -3.45
N ALA A 427 6.71 13.06 -4.09
CA ALA A 427 7.09 14.40 -3.62
C ALA A 427 6.37 14.74 -2.31
N ALA A 428 5.08 14.40 -2.21
CA ALA A 428 4.33 14.57 -0.98
C ALA A 428 4.80 13.61 0.13
N ILE A 429 5.17 12.36 -0.20
CA ILE A 429 5.75 11.39 0.75
C ILE A 429 7.06 11.92 1.32
N ALA A 430 7.97 12.43 0.47
CA ALA A 430 9.24 13.01 0.90
C ALA A 430 9.04 14.18 1.88
N ARG A 431 7.97 14.99 1.69
CA ARG A 431 7.68 16.16 2.52
C ARG A 431 6.87 15.84 3.79
N TYR A 432 5.89 14.96 3.69
CA TYR A 432 4.87 14.75 4.73
C TYR A 432 4.91 13.38 5.38
N GLY A 433 5.77 12.47 4.92
CA GLY A 433 5.73 11.05 5.27
C GLY A 433 4.54 10.35 4.62
N ILE A 434 4.37 9.06 4.90
CA ILE A 434 3.24 8.28 4.38
C ILE A 434 1.97 8.63 5.16
N GLN A 435 0.98 9.19 4.47
CA GLN A 435 -0.37 9.48 4.98
C GLN A 435 -1.41 8.84 4.05
N PRO A 436 -1.89 7.61 4.38
CA PRO A 436 -2.78 6.87 3.51
C PRO A 436 -4.23 7.35 3.62
N THR A 437 -4.95 7.28 2.51
CA THR A 437 -6.42 7.31 2.44
C THR A 437 -6.91 6.03 1.75
N GLU A 438 -8.01 5.47 2.22
CA GLU A 438 -8.59 4.23 1.69
C GLU A 438 -10.08 4.43 1.45
N PHE A 439 -10.54 4.09 0.24
CA PHE A 439 -11.95 4.17 -0.11
C PHE A 439 -12.30 3.25 -1.28
N VAL A 440 -13.59 2.91 -1.39
CA VAL A 440 -14.13 2.10 -2.48
C VAL A 440 -14.61 3.03 -3.60
N ALA A 441 -14.12 2.81 -4.82
CA ALA A 441 -14.64 3.48 -6.01
C ALA A 441 -15.97 2.83 -6.41
N PHE A 442 -17.08 3.44 -5.98
CA PHE A 442 -18.44 2.95 -6.22
C PHE A 442 -18.69 2.68 -7.71
N GLY A 443 -19.18 1.48 -8.04
CA GLY A 443 -19.49 1.08 -9.41
C GLY A 443 -18.32 1.06 -10.40
N CYS A 444 -17.06 1.19 -9.93
CA CYS A 444 -15.89 1.28 -10.78
C CYS A 444 -15.44 -0.11 -11.25
N THR A 445 -15.38 -0.31 -12.56
CA THR A 445 -14.93 -1.55 -13.21
C THR A 445 -13.69 -1.36 -14.09
N SER A 446 -13.00 -0.22 -13.95
CA SER A 446 -11.77 0.09 -14.67
C SER A 446 -10.66 0.44 -13.69
N GLN A 447 -9.50 -0.18 -13.88
CA GLN A 447 -8.28 0.16 -13.14
C GLN A 447 -7.86 1.62 -13.39
N GLY A 448 -7.93 2.09 -14.65
CA GLY A 448 -7.55 3.46 -15.01
C GLY A 448 -8.44 4.50 -14.32
N GLN A 449 -9.75 4.25 -14.25
CA GLN A 449 -10.68 5.10 -13.51
C GLN A 449 -10.40 5.07 -11.99
N ALA A 450 -10.11 3.90 -11.42
CA ALA A 450 -9.72 3.78 -10.00
C ALA A 450 -8.45 4.57 -9.70
N HIS A 451 -7.44 4.46 -10.56
CA HIS A 451 -6.19 5.22 -10.47
C HIS A 451 -6.44 6.73 -10.52
N ARG A 452 -7.26 7.21 -11.47
CA ARG A 452 -7.65 8.63 -11.57
C ARG A 452 -8.42 9.11 -10.33
N ARG A 453 -9.27 8.28 -9.70
CA ARG A 453 -9.92 8.64 -8.43
C ARG A 453 -8.92 8.73 -7.28
N GLY A 454 -7.91 7.87 -7.24
CA GLY A 454 -6.80 7.97 -6.30
C GLY A 454 -6.03 9.28 -6.48
N LEU A 455 -5.61 9.59 -7.71
CA LEU A 455 -4.93 10.85 -8.05
C LEU A 455 -5.80 12.07 -7.70
N TRP A 456 -7.10 12.05 -8.00
CA TRP A 456 -8.03 13.11 -7.64
C TRP A 456 -8.04 13.37 -6.13
N SER A 457 -8.09 12.32 -5.31
CA SER A 457 -8.05 12.43 -3.85
C SER A 457 -6.73 13.06 -3.38
N LEU A 458 -5.59 12.60 -3.92
CA LEU A 458 -4.27 13.13 -3.56
C LEU A 458 -4.12 14.60 -3.97
N ARG A 459 -4.36 14.93 -5.24
CA ARG A 459 -4.22 16.30 -5.79
C ARG A 459 -5.14 17.29 -5.10
N THR A 460 -6.39 16.92 -4.86
CA THR A 460 -7.35 17.77 -4.12
C THR A 460 -6.84 18.04 -2.71
N SER A 461 -6.43 16.99 -1.96
CA SER A 461 -5.98 17.14 -0.58
C SER A 461 -4.71 17.98 -0.41
N GLN A 462 -3.85 18.02 -1.44
CA GLN A 462 -2.57 18.73 -1.44
C GLN A 462 -2.66 20.18 -1.90
N TYR A 463 -3.54 20.50 -2.87
CA TYR A 463 -3.58 21.80 -3.54
C TYR A 463 -4.85 22.62 -3.27
N GLU A 464 -5.91 22.01 -2.76
CA GLU A 464 -7.16 22.68 -2.39
C GLU A 464 -7.32 22.71 -0.87
N THR A 465 -6.37 23.40 -0.21
CA THR A 465 -6.15 23.26 1.24
C THR A 465 -6.91 24.25 2.09
N ASP A 466 -7.29 25.39 1.50
CA ASP A 466 -7.86 26.52 2.21
C ASP A 466 -9.34 26.67 1.93
N SER A 467 -10.09 27.01 2.97
CA SER A 467 -11.47 27.44 2.88
C SER A 467 -11.57 28.94 3.17
N VAL A 468 -12.58 29.58 2.58
CA VAL A 468 -12.91 30.98 2.79
C VAL A 468 -14.38 31.11 3.14
N THR A 469 -14.66 31.92 4.15
CA THR A 469 -16.01 32.30 4.58
C THR A 469 -16.13 33.81 4.58
N PHE A 470 -17.19 34.33 3.98
CA PHE A 470 -17.47 35.76 3.92
C PHE A 470 -18.97 36.03 3.79
N ALA A 471 -19.40 37.24 4.13
CA ALA A 471 -20.80 37.65 4.06
C ALA A 471 -21.03 38.71 2.97
N VAL A 472 -22.15 38.61 2.28
CA VAL A 472 -22.56 39.50 1.18
C VAL A 472 -24.02 39.88 1.33
N GLY A 473 -24.45 40.95 0.64
CA GLY A 473 -25.87 41.30 0.51
C GLY A 473 -26.56 40.43 -0.56
N LEU A 474 -27.47 41.04 -1.33
CA LEU A 474 -28.23 40.36 -2.40
C LEU A 474 -27.34 39.64 -3.45
N GLU A 475 -26.08 40.05 -3.57
CA GLU A 475 -25.09 39.38 -4.43
C GLU A 475 -24.81 37.92 -4.04
N GLY A 476 -25.22 37.46 -2.86
CA GLY A 476 -25.17 36.04 -2.49
C GLY A 476 -25.99 35.13 -3.41
N LEU A 477 -26.96 35.68 -4.14
CA LEU A 477 -27.76 34.96 -5.13
C LEU A 477 -27.07 34.85 -6.51
N ARG A 478 -25.87 35.44 -6.69
CA ARG A 478 -25.13 35.42 -7.96
C ARG A 478 -24.44 34.09 -8.24
N ALA A 479 -24.22 33.27 -7.21
CA ALA A 479 -23.53 32.00 -7.36
C ALA A 479 -24.15 30.93 -6.46
N ALA A 480 -24.19 29.69 -6.94
CA ALA A 480 -24.79 28.54 -6.27
C ALA A 480 -23.71 27.54 -5.78
N PRO A 481 -24.04 26.65 -4.82
CA PRO A 481 -23.16 25.57 -4.40
C PRO A 481 -22.66 24.74 -5.60
N GLY A 482 -21.37 24.42 -5.60
CA GLY A 482 -20.68 23.73 -6.68
C GLY A 482 -20.06 24.63 -7.73
N GLN A 483 -20.49 25.89 -7.88
CA GLN A 483 -19.92 26.82 -8.85
C GLN A 483 -18.57 27.38 -8.37
N ILE A 484 -17.73 27.80 -9.33
CA ILE A 484 -16.43 28.41 -9.07
C ILE A 484 -16.59 29.94 -9.04
N ILE A 485 -15.94 30.59 -8.09
CA ILE A 485 -15.92 32.05 -7.92
C ILE A 485 -14.48 32.56 -7.85
N ARG A 486 -14.28 33.82 -8.25
CA ARG A 486 -13.03 34.54 -8.00
C ARG A 486 -13.15 35.28 -6.67
N VAL A 487 -12.10 35.22 -5.87
CA VAL A 487 -11.97 35.98 -4.63
C VAL A 487 -10.73 36.87 -4.74
N GLN A 488 -10.95 38.18 -4.60
CA GLN A 488 -9.90 39.19 -4.56
C GLN A 488 -9.95 39.89 -3.19
N ASP A 489 -9.28 39.30 -2.21
CA ASP A 489 -9.04 39.95 -0.92
C ASP A 489 -7.75 40.77 -0.99
N PRO A 490 -7.81 42.11 -0.88
CA PRO A 490 -6.61 42.94 -0.92
C PRO A 490 -5.64 42.65 0.25
N HIS A 491 -6.10 42.18 1.40
CA HIS A 491 -5.22 41.86 2.54
C HIS A 491 -4.38 40.62 2.24
N ARG A 492 -4.94 39.64 1.54
CA ARG A 492 -4.25 38.41 1.15
C ARG A 492 -3.42 38.59 -0.13
N ALA A 493 -3.94 39.32 -1.11
CA ALA A 493 -3.24 39.62 -2.35
C ALA A 493 -2.08 40.61 -2.15
N GLY A 494 -2.09 41.39 -1.06
CA GLY A 494 -1.11 42.43 -0.76
C GLY A 494 -1.34 43.74 -1.51
N MET A 495 -2.29 43.77 -2.46
CA MET A 495 -2.71 44.95 -3.20
C MET A 495 -4.18 44.81 -3.64
N ARG A 496 -4.82 45.94 -3.94
CA ARG A 496 -6.18 45.98 -4.51
C ARG A 496 -6.14 45.67 -6.00
N GLN A 497 -6.91 44.68 -6.45
CA GLN A 497 -7.01 44.31 -7.86
C GLN A 497 -8.46 44.16 -8.35
N ALA A 498 -9.42 44.51 -7.52
CA ALA A 498 -10.84 44.47 -7.87
C ALA A 498 -11.62 45.61 -7.20
N GLY A 499 -12.82 45.87 -7.73
CA GLY A 499 -13.67 46.97 -7.30
C GLY A 499 -14.98 47.04 -8.05
N ARG A 500 -15.60 48.23 -8.06
CA ARG A 500 -16.80 48.54 -8.85
C ARG A 500 -16.52 49.57 -9.93
N LEU A 501 -17.31 49.55 -11.01
CA LEU A 501 -17.21 50.54 -12.08
C LEU A 501 -17.98 51.82 -11.72
N SER A 502 -17.43 52.98 -12.06
CA SER A 502 -18.13 54.26 -11.95
C SER A 502 -18.93 54.58 -13.22
N ALA A 503 -18.40 54.21 -14.38
CA ALA A 503 -19.04 54.32 -15.69
C ALA A 503 -18.40 53.34 -16.68
N ALA A 504 -19.09 53.02 -17.77
CA ALA A 504 -18.53 52.20 -18.84
C ALA A 504 -19.22 52.42 -20.18
N THR A 505 -18.50 52.08 -21.25
CA THR A 505 -18.98 51.82 -22.60
C THR A 505 -18.63 50.39 -22.98
N THR A 506 -18.93 49.96 -24.21
CA THR A 506 -18.53 48.63 -24.67
C THR A 506 -17.02 48.47 -24.84
N THR A 507 -16.24 49.54 -24.98
CA THR A 507 -14.78 49.48 -25.22
C THR A 507 -13.93 50.13 -24.13
N THR A 508 -14.56 50.90 -23.23
CA THR A 508 -13.87 51.61 -22.16
C THR A 508 -14.60 51.44 -20.84
N VAL A 509 -13.88 51.21 -19.75
CA VAL A 509 -14.45 51.20 -18.40
C VAL A 509 -13.74 52.21 -17.53
N THR A 510 -14.49 52.89 -16.68
CA THR A 510 -13.97 53.81 -15.67
C THR A 510 -14.09 53.15 -14.31
N LEU A 511 -12.96 52.88 -13.67
CA LEU A 511 -12.90 52.23 -12.37
C LEU A 511 -13.32 53.20 -11.26
N ASP A 512 -13.81 52.68 -10.14
CA ASP A 512 -14.07 53.43 -8.90
C ASP A 512 -12.79 54.01 -8.29
N LYS A 513 -11.73 53.20 -8.30
CA LYS A 513 -10.42 53.54 -7.75
C LYS A 513 -9.34 52.74 -8.49
N ALA A 514 -8.13 53.30 -8.56
CA ALA A 514 -7.01 52.64 -9.23
C ALA A 514 -6.70 51.28 -8.57
N PRO A 515 -6.37 50.24 -9.36
CA PRO A 515 -5.73 49.04 -8.82
C PRO A 515 -4.34 49.37 -8.26
N GLY A 516 -3.78 48.48 -7.44
CA GLY A 516 -2.43 48.63 -6.93
C GLY A 516 -1.39 48.56 -8.05
N GLU A 517 -1.61 47.70 -9.04
CA GLU A 517 -0.76 47.59 -10.24
C GLU A 517 -1.61 47.06 -11.40
N ALA A 518 -1.57 47.74 -12.55
CA ALA A 518 -2.14 47.24 -13.79
C ALA A 518 -1.35 47.82 -14.95
N VAL A 519 -0.99 46.99 -15.92
CA VAL A 519 -0.25 47.40 -17.12
C VAL A 519 -0.99 47.02 -18.40
N VAL A 520 -0.68 47.70 -19.49
CA VAL A 520 -1.17 47.31 -20.82
C VAL A 520 -0.67 45.89 -21.12
N GLY A 521 -1.58 45.02 -21.55
CA GLY A 521 -1.35 43.59 -21.71
C GLY A 521 -1.95 42.71 -20.61
N ASP A 522 -2.26 43.28 -19.43
CA ASP A 522 -2.98 42.55 -18.37
C ASP A 522 -4.42 42.26 -18.78
N THR A 523 -5.06 41.34 -18.06
CA THR A 523 -6.44 40.95 -18.30
C THR A 523 -7.40 41.61 -17.32
N LEU A 524 -8.47 42.20 -17.84
CA LEU A 524 -9.56 42.83 -17.09
C LEU A 524 -10.81 41.98 -17.24
N THR A 525 -11.40 41.55 -16.12
CA THR A 525 -12.68 40.85 -16.09
C THR A 525 -13.77 41.76 -15.53
N VAL A 526 -14.89 41.90 -16.23
CA VAL A 526 -16.02 42.76 -15.86
C VAL A 526 -17.33 41.98 -15.91
N HIS A 527 -18.22 42.21 -14.93
CA HIS A 527 -19.55 41.63 -14.91
C HIS A 527 -20.54 42.49 -15.70
N LEU A 528 -21.19 41.86 -16.68
CA LEU A 528 -22.17 42.50 -17.55
C LEU A 528 -23.59 42.47 -16.93
N PRO A 529 -24.52 43.33 -17.40
CA PRO A 529 -25.90 43.36 -16.90
C PRO A 529 -26.64 42.03 -17.01
N GLY A 530 -26.31 41.23 -18.03
CA GLY A 530 -26.83 39.87 -18.24
C GLY A 530 -26.34 38.82 -17.22
N GLY A 531 -25.51 39.21 -16.26
CA GLY A 531 -25.01 38.33 -15.19
C GLY A 531 -23.77 37.51 -15.54
N MET A 532 -23.29 37.59 -16.79
CA MET A 532 -22.06 36.94 -17.24
C MET A 532 -20.83 37.83 -17.01
N ALA A 533 -19.70 37.22 -16.63
CA ALA A 533 -18.41 37.89 -16.57
C ALA A 533 -17.67 37.74 -17.91
N GLU A 534 -17.11 38.83 -18.42
CA GLU A 534 -16.29 38.82 -19.62
C GLU A 534 -14.87 39.32 -19.32
N THR A 535 -13.87 38.56 -19.78
CA THR A 535 -12.45 38.91 -19.68
C THR A 535 -11.94 39.48 -21.00
N ARG A 536 -11.19 40.59 -20.94
CA ARG A 536 -10.57 41.26 -22.09
C ARG A 536 -9.15 41.69 -21.76
N THR A 537 -8.31 41.86 -22.78
CA THR A 537 -6.95 42.39 -22.60
C THR A 537 -6.99 43.92 -22.55
N ILE A 538 -6.25 44.51 -21.61
CA ILE A 538 -6.11 45.96 -21.49
C ILE A 538 -5.17 46.47 -22.58
N THR A 539 -5.61 47.45 -23.37
CA THR A 539 -4.84 48.08 -24.45
C THR A 539 -4.42 49.51 -24.15
N GLY A 540 -5.08 50.16 -23.20
CA GLY A 540 -4.74 51.52 -22.76
C GLY A 540 -5.20 51.79 -21.34
N ILE A 541 -4.42 52.57 -20.59
CA ILE A 541 -4.71 53.01 -19.23
C ILE A 541 -4.49 54.52 -19.17
N ASP A 542 -5.54 55.28 -18.87
CA ASP A 542 -5.50 56.72 -18.63
C ASP A 542 -6.15 57.03 -17.27
N GLY A 543 -5.33 57.09 -16.22
CA GLY A 543 -5.80 57.24 -14.85
C GLY A 543 -6.71 56.09 -14.41
N LEU A 544 -8.02 56.36 -14.30
CA LEU A 544 -9.05 55.37 -13.95
C LEU A 544 -9.77 54.78 -15.17
N VAL A 545 -9.47 55.27 -16.38
CA VAL A 545 -10.12 54.85 -17.62
C VAL A 545 -9.27 53.78 -18.30
N PHE A 546 -9.85 52.60 -18.45
CA PHE A 546 -9.20 51.42 -19.03
C PHE A 546 -9.86 51.13 -20.38
N THR A 547 -9.04 50.93 -21.42
CA THR A 547 -9.49 50.57 -22.77
C THR A 547 -9.17 49.10 -23.05
N VAL A 548 -10.10 48.36 -23.66
CA VAL A 548 -9.98 46.91 -23.89
C VAL A 548 -9.81 46.55 -25.36
N SER A 549 -9.22 45.37 -25.63
CA SER A 549 -8.87 44.89 -26.98
C SER A 549 -10.06 44.56 -27.87
N GLN A 550 -11.19 44.15 -27.29
CA GLN A 550 -12.43 43.84 -28.00
C GLN A 550 -13.62 44.41 -27.21
N PRO A 551 -14.67 44.91 -27.89
CA PRO A 551 -15.89 45.34 -27.21
C PRO A 551 -16.48 44.22 -26.35
N PHE A 552 -17.05 44.60 -25.20
CA PHE A 552 -17.95 43.72 -24.44
C PHE A 552 -19.23 43.47 -25.22
N THR A 553 -19.86 42.31 -25.01
CA THR A 553 -21.12 41.95 -25.71
C THR A 553 -22.25 42.94 -25.42
N ASP A 554 -22.31 43.43 -24.17
CA ASP A 554 -23.16 44.54 -23.72
C ASP A 554 -22.32 45.59 -23.01
N ALA A 555 -22.77 46.85 -22.99
CA ALA A 555 -22.12 47.89 -22.20
C ALA A 555 -22.25 47.55 -20.69
N PRO A 556 -21.14 47.46 -19.94
CA PRO A 556 -21.20 47.32 -18.49
C PRO A 556 -21.94 48.49 -17.85
N VAL A 557 -22.60 48.26 -16.72
CA VAL A 557 -23.31 49.30 -15.98
C VAL A 557 -22.43 49.84 -14.86
N ALA A 558 -22.75 51.04 -14.37
CA ALA A 558 -22.19 51.53 -13.11
C ALA A 558 -22.45 50.51 -11.99
N GLU A 559 -21.56 50.42 -11.02
CA GLU A 559 -21.53 49.45 -9.92
C GLU A 559 -21.23 47.99 -10.31
N SER A 560 -21.05 47.69 -11.60
CA SER A 560 -20.55 46.38 -12.06
C SER A 560 -19.19 46.06 -11.43
N VAL A 561 -19.02 44.81 -11.01
CA VAL A 561 -17.76 44.36 -10.39
C VAL A 561 -16.70 44.12 -11.46
N TRP A 562 -15.49 44.60 -11.20
CA TRP A 562 -14.31 44.38 -12.04
C TRP A 562 -13.17 43.73 -11.25
N THR A 563 -12.30 43.02 -11.95
CA THR A 563 -11.01 42.54 -11.42
C THR A 563 -9.94 42.54 -12.50
N VAL A 564 -8.69 42.82 -12.14
CA VAL A 564 -7.52 42.75 -13.02
C VAL A 564 -6.63 41.58 -12.59
N GLU A 565 -6.11 40.85 -13.58
CA GLU A 565 -5.16 39.75 -13.39
C GLU A 565 -3.95 39.96 -14.31
N SER A 566 -2.76 39.71 -13.75
CA SER A 566 -1.47 39.87 -14.41
C SER A 566 -0.66 38.58 -14.32
N ALA A 567 0.47 38.50 -15.03
CA ALA A 567 1.38 37.35 -14.94
C ALA A 567 2.01 37.17 -13.54
N THR A 568 2.00 38.21 -12.71
CA THR A 568 2.68 38.22 -11.39
C THR A 568 1.69 38.28 -10.22
N LEU A 569 0.39 38.45 -10.50
CA LEU A 569 -0.68 38.44 -9.51
C LEU A 569 -1.99 38.03 -10.19
N GLN A 570 -2.50 36.86 -9.84
CA GLN A 570 -3.77 36.29 -10.30
C GLN A 570 -4.78 36.20 -9.15
N THR A 571 -6.07 36.19 -9.48
CA THR A 571 -7.12 36.05 -8.47
C THR A 571 -7.21 34.62 -7.96
N GLN A 572 -7.53 34.45 -6.68
CA GLN A 572 -7.77 33.12 -6.14
C GLN A 572 -9.13 32.63 -6.61
N THR A 573 -9.22 31.35 -6.98
CA THR A 573 -10.50 30.72 -7.30
C THR A 573 -10.93 29.80 -6.16
N TYR A 574 -12.22 29.77 -5.89
CA TYR A 574 -12.84 28.97 -4.86
C TYR A 574 -14.11 28.30 -5.40
N ARG A 575 -14.36 27.04 -5.02
CA ARG A 575 -15.60 26.33 -5.27
C ARG A 575 -16.55 26.51 -4.08
N ILE A 576 -17.76 26.98 -4.33
CA ILE A 576 -18.76 27.19 -3.27
C ILE A 576 -19.20 25.85 -2.70
N LEU A 577 -19.16 25.72 -1.38
CA LEU A 577 -19.69 24.57 -0.64
C LEU A 577 -21.13 24.82 -0.18
N SER A 578 -21.42 26.03 0.29
CA SER A 578 -22.77 26.43 0.71
C SER A 578 -22.97 27.93 0.59
N VAL A 579 -24.24 28.30 0.37
CA VAL A 579 -24.75 29.66 0.49
C VAL A 579 -25.93 29.61 1.45
N SER A 580 -25.85 30.35 2.56
CA SER A 580 -26.88 30.37 3.59
C SER A 580 -27.38 31.79 3.81
N GLU A 581 -28.70 31.99 3.76
CA GLU A 581 -29.34 33.25 4.16
C GLU A 581 -29.38 33.35 5.70
N ASP A 582 -28.95 34.49 6.24
CA ASP A 582 -29.06 34.76 7.68
C ASP A 582 -30.47 35.28 7.98
N THR A 583 -31.37 34.38 8.34
CA THR A 583 -32.78 34.70 8.61
C THR A 583 -33.00 35.37 9.97
N GLY A 584 -31.95 35.58 10.77
CA GLY A 584 -32.04 36.11 12.13
C GLY A 584 -32.03 37.63 12.23
N GLN A 585 -31.64 38.33 11.17
CA GLN A 585 -31.45 39.78 11.15
C GLN A 585 -32.44 40.41 10.16
N ASN A 586 -32.97 41.60 10.45
CA ASN A 586 -33.85 42.37 9.55
C ASN A 586 -33.10 42.92 8.31
N GLU A 587 -32.04 42.25 7.87
CA GLU A 587 -31.14 42.65 6.79
C GLU A 587 -30.95 41.48 5.82
N ILE A 588 -30.94 41.76 4.51
CA ILE A 588 -30.66 40.75 3.49
C ILE A 588 -29.16 40.44 3.53
N ARG A 589 -28.80 39.32 4.18
CA ARG A 589 -27.42 38.87 4.34
C ARG A 589 -27.28 37.40 3.98
N PHE A 590 -26.30 37.10 3.13
CA PHE A 590 -25.92 35.74 2.77
C PHE A 590 -24.49 35.45 3.21
N THR A 591 -24.27 34.29 3.82
CA THR A 591 -22.95 33.77 4.13
C THR A 591 -22.54 32.75 3.09
N ILE A 592 -21.37 32.94 2.48
CA ILE A 592 -20.79 32.04 1.48
C ILE A 592 -19.63 31.30 2.15
N ASN A 593 -19.67 29.97 2.07
CA ASN A 593 -18.54 29.11 2.41
C ASN A 593 -18.01 28.45 1.15
N ALA A 594 -16.71 28.56 0.90
CA ALA A 594 -16.08 28.02 -0.29
C ALA A 594 -14.72 27.40 0.02
N VAL A 595 -14.29 26.43 -0.79
CA VAL A 595 -12.98 25.77 -0.72
C VAL A 595 -12.12 26.17 -1.92
N GLN A 596 -10.82 26.30 -1.72
CA GLN A 596 -9.87 26.67 -2.75
C GLN A 596 -10.01 25.75 -3.95
N HIS A 597 -9.86 26.31 -5.15
CA HIS A 597 -9.94 25.58 -6.41
C HIS A 597 -8.64 25.71 -7.21
N ASN A 598 -8.19 24.63 -7.83
CA ASN A 598 -7.11 24.67 -8.81
C ASN A 598 -7.49 23.87 -10.07
N ALA A 599 -7.76 24.57 -11.17
CA ALA A 599 -8.16 23.98 -12.44
C ALA A 599 -7.08 23.07 -13.07
N SER A 600 -5.79 23.29 -12.77
CA SER A 600 -4.68 22.47 -13.30
C SER A 600 -4.74 21.02 -12.83
N LYS A 601 -5.50 20.73 -11.76
CA LYS A 601 -5.64 19.37 -11.23
C LYS A 601 -6.24 18.41 -12.25
N PHE A 602 -7.15 18.86 -13.10
CA PHE A 602 -7.84 17.98 -14.05
C PHE A 602 -6.88 17.40 -15.10
N GLU A 603 -6.03 18.23 -15.70
CA GLU A 603 -5.01 17.74 -16.65
C GLU A 603 -3.91 16.93 -15.95
N SER A 604 -3.60 17.24 -14.68
CA SER A 604 -2.69 16.44 -13.88
C SER A 604 -3.22 15.03 -13.63
N ILE A 605 -4.52 14.89 -13.35
CA ILE A 605 -5.18 13.60 -13.13
C ILE A 605 -5.31 12.81 -14.44
N ASP A 606 -5.73 13.45 -15.52
CA ASP A 606 -6.02 12.76 -16.79
C ASP A 606 -4.74 12.43 -17.60
N LYS A 607 -3.72 13.30 -17.55
CA LYS A 607 -2.53 13.22 -18.43
C LYS A 607 -1.19 13.28 -17.68
N GLY A 608 -1.18 13.41 -16.36
CA GLY A 608 0.07 13.61 -15.60
C GLY A 608 0.72 14.98 -15.80
N ALA A 609 -0.04 15.99 -16.26
CA ALA A 609 0.46 17.35 -16.39
C ALA A 609 0.93 17.92 -15.03
N GLN A 610 1.91 18.82 -15.07
CA GLN A 610 2.38 19.51 -13.86
C GLN A 610 1.30 20.46 -13.32
N ILE A 611 1.09 20.43 -12.01
CA ILE A 611 0.17 21.36 -11.34
C ILE A 611 0.76 22.78 -11.38
N GLN A 612 0.04 23.70 -12.00
CA GLN A 612 0.37 25.11 -11.94
C GLN A 612 -0.21 25.72 -10.67
N VAL A 613 0.63 26.38 -9.88
CA VAL A 613 0.20 27.14 -8.70
C VAL A 613 0.27 28.63 -9.09
N PRO A 614 -0.88 29.30 -9.24
CA PRO A 614 -0.90 30.70 -9.68
C PRO A 614 -0.29 31.62 -8.61
N PRO A 615 0.39 32.72 -9.00
CA PRO A 615 0.90 33.69 -8.06
C PRO A 615 -0.25 34.54 -7.50
N ILE A 616 -0.68 34.25 -6.27
CA ILE A 616 -1.90 34.83 -5.66
C ILE A 616 -1.64 35.99 -4.68
N SER A 617 -0.37 36.30 -4.40
CA SER A 617 -0.01 37.35 -3.45
C SER A 617 1.26 38.07 -3.86
N LYS A 618 1.22 39.41 -3.75
CA LYS A 618 2.34 40.33 -3.82
C LYS A 618 2.60 41.01 -2.48
N LEU A 619 2.08 40.45 -1.37
CA LEU A 619 2.54 40.86 -0.05
C LEU A 619 4.08 40.82 -0.10
N PRO A 620 4.77 41.94 0.18
CA PRO A 620 6.21 41.91 0.21
C PRO A 620 6.58 40.83 1.20
N VAL A 621 7.19 39.74 0.70
CA VAL A 621 7.92 38.79 1.54
C VAL A 621 8.95 39.70 2.17
N GLY A 622 8.68 40.14 3.41
CA GLY A 622 9.33 41.32 3.96
C GLY A 622 10.81 41.21 3.69
N ALA A 623 11.39 42.21 3.03
CA ALA A 623 12.82 42.23 2.78
C ALA A 623 13.49 41.88 4.11
N GLN A 624 14.15 40.73 4.16
CA GLN A 624 14.63 40.21 5.44
C GLN A 624 15.62 41.25 5.96
N VAL A 625 15.34 41.78 7.15
CA VAL A 625 16.21 42.80 7.74
C VAL A 625 17.55 42.13 8.04
N PRO A 626 18.69 42.74 7.66
CA PRO A 626 19.99 42.22 8.06
C PRO A 626 20.09 42.14 9.58
N PRO A 627 20.77 41.13 10.14
CA PRO A 627 21.06 41.11 11.57
C PRO A 627 21.91 42.32 11.95
N SER A 628 21.76 42.81 13.18
CA SER A 628 22.55 43.93 13.70
C SER A 628 23.66 43.45 14.64
N ASN A 629 24.66 44.31 14.86
CA ASN A 629 25.68 44.10 15.90
C ASN A 629 26.45 42.77 15.76
N VAL A 630 26.85 42.44 14.53
CA VAL A 630 27.73 41.28 14.29
C VAL A 630 29.06 41.55 14.95
N ARG A 631 29.44 40.71 15.90
CA ARG A 631 30.64 40.84 16.73
C ARG A 631 31.38 39.53 16.79
N ILE A 632 32.69 39.63 16.97
CA ILE A 632 33.58 38.49 17.10
C ILE A 632 34.24 38.57 18.46
N GLY A 633 34.22 37.47 19.21
CA GLY A 633 34.94 37.29 20.47
C GLY A 633 35.92 36.14 20.36
N GLY A 634 37.07 36.25 21.02
CA GLY A 634 38.04 35.16 21.15
C GLY A 634 38.10 34.72 22.59
N HIS A 635 37.97 33.42 22.83
CA HIS A 635 38.19 32.84 24.16
C HIS A 635 38.90 31.50 24.04
N VAL A 636 39.47 31.03 25.16
CA VAL A 636 40.18 29.76 25.21
C VAL A 636 39.33 28.76 25.98
N VAL A 637 38.99 27.64 25.35
CA VAL A 637 38.31 26.52 25.99
C VAL A 637 39.33 25.43 26.25
N VAL A 638 39.43 24.97 27.51
CA VAL A 638 40.31 23.87 27.88
C VAL A 638 39.49 22.59 27.95
N GLU A 639 39.63 21.71 26.97
CA GLU A 639 39.02 20.38 26.96
C GLU A 639 40.11 19.32 27.11
N GLN A 640 39.95 18.41 28.09
CA GLN A 640 40.89 17.31 28.35
C GLN A 640 42.36 17.74 28.49
N GLY A 641 42.62 18.93 29.03
CA GLY A 641 43.97 19.47 29.22
C GLY A 641 44.59 20.14 27.99
N ILE A 642 43.84 20.30 26.89
CA ILE A 642 44.26 20.99 25.66
C ILE A 642 43.56 22.34 25.57
N ALA A 643 44.33 23.42 25.45
CA ALA A 643 43.82 24.76 25.24
C ALA A 643 43.45 24.98 23.76
N ASN A 644 42.17 25.07 23.45
CA ASN A 644 41.63 25.37 22.13
C ASN A 644 41.20 26.84 22.07
N ASN A 645 41.75 27.60 21.12
CA ASN A 645 41.29 28.97 20.85
C ASN A 645 39.98 28.90 20.05
N VAL A 646 38.91 29.47 20.59
CA VAL A 646 37.57 29.50 19.98
C VAL A 646 37.23 30.95 19.62
N MET A 647 36.86 31.15 18.36
CA MET A 647 36.24 32.39 17.89
C MET A 647 34.73 32.23 17.93
N THR A 648 34.07 33.02 18.75
CA THR A 648 32.61 33.11 18.81
C THR A 648 32.16 34.28 17.94
N ILE A 649 31.33 34.00 16.95
CA ILE A 649 30.66 35.03 16.16
C ILE A 649 29.23 35.16 16.70
N GLU A 650 28.85 36.35 17.14
CA GLU A 650 27.52 36.64 17.69
C GLU A 650 26.87 37.80 16.95
N TRP A 651 25.55 37.83 16.93
CA TRP A 651 24.76 38.92 16.37
C TRP A 651 23.46 39.08 17.14
N ASP A 652 22.77 40.22 16.95
CA ASP A 652 21.43 40.40 17.47
C ASP A 652 20.41 39.81 16.49
N ALA A 653 19.36 39.18 17.01
CA ALA A 653 18.35 38.53 16.18
C ALA A 653 17.68 39.53 15.22
N ALA A 654 17.67 39.21 13.92
CA ALA A 654 16.92 39.96 12.94
C ALA A 654 15.42 39.65 13.07
N LYS A 655 14.59 40.69 12.95
CA LYS A 655 13.14 40.52 12.95
C LYS A 655 12.71 39.56 11.82
N ASP A 656 11.82 38.63 12.15
CA ASP A 656 11.22 37.63 11.24
C ASP A 656 12.21 36.60 10.63
N ALA A 657 13.45 36.54 11.12
CA ALA A 657 14.45 35.57 10.68
C ALA A 657 14.23 34.18 11.29
N ALA A 658 14.25 33.15 10.44
CA ALA A 658 14.17 31.74 10.80
C ALA A 658 15.55 31.07 10.91
N SER A 659 16.55 31.55 10.16
CA SER A 659 17.92 31.04 10.19
C SER A 659 18.95 32.07 9.72
N TYR A 660 20.23 31.81 10.00
CA TYR A 660 21.35 32.69 9.68
C TYR A 660 22.49 31.91 9.02
N LYS A 661 22.94 32.36 7.85
CA LYS A 661 24.17 31.88 7.21
C LYS A 661 25.35 32.73 7.67
N VAL A 662 26.39 32.09 8.19
CA VAL A 662 27.58 32.76 8.73
C VAL A 662 28.82 32.39 7.92
N GLU A 663 29.59 33.41 7.55
CA GLU A 663 30.87 33.28 6.86
C GLU A 663 31.90 34.19 7.53
N TRP A 664 33.18 33.81 7.50
CA TRP A 664 34.27 34.59 8.08
C TRP A 664 35.49 34.65 7.16
N GLN A 665 36.36 35.63 7.37
CA GLN A 665 37.56 35.90 6.60
C GLN A 665 38.68 36.29 7.56
N LYS A 666 39.88 35.74 7.38
CA LYS A 666 41.09 36.10 8.14
C LYS A 666 42.05 36.90 7.25
N ASP A 667 42.56 38.01 7.76
CA ASP A 667 43.60 38.85 7.11
C ASP A 667 43.32 39.16 5.62
N ASN A 668 42.05 39.46 5.30
CA ASN A 668 41.57 39.71 3.93
C ASN A 668 41.70 38.52 2.94
N GLY A 669 41.73 37.28 3.43
CA GLY A 669 41.78 36.04 2.63
C GLY A 669 40.48 35.66 1.92
N ALA A 670 40.23 34.36 1.66
CA ALA A 670 38.95 33.92 1.12
C ALA A 670 37.85 33.91 2.21
N TRP A 671 36.59 34.09 1.80
CA TRP A 671 35.44 33.86 2.69
C TRP A 671 35.25 32.36 2.94
N ILE A 672 35.19 31.99 4.21
CA ILE A 672 35.05 30.60 4.67
C ILE A 672 33.67 30.45 5.35
N PRO A 673 32.84 29.48 4.94
CA PRO A 673 31.55 29.25 5.57
C PRO A 673 31.72 28.59 6.95
N ALA A 674 31.06 29.15 7.97
CA ALA A 674 30.96 28.55 9.31
C ALA A 674 29.71 27.67 9.46
N GLY A 675 28.69 27.85 8.60
CA GLY A 675 27.46 27.05 8.60
C GLY A 675 26.19 27.90 8.54
N THR A 676 25.04 27.23 8.62
CA THR A 676 23.73 27.88 8.78
C THR A 676 23.12 27.44 10.11
N VAL A 677 22.74 28.39 10.96
CA VAL A 677 22.25 28.12 12.33
C VAL A 677 20.93 28.85 12.60
N ALA A 678 20.10 28.31 13.49
CA ALA A 678 18.89 28.97 13.97
C ALA A 678 19.14 29.82 15.23
N THR A 679 20.34 29.73 15.82
CA THR A 679 20.79 30.51 16.97
C THR A 679 21.35 31.87 16.53
N THR A 680 21.64 32.74 17.50
CA THR A 680 22.26 34.06 17.27
C THR A 680 23.77 34.07 17.53
N SER A 681 24.38 32.89 17.61
CA SER A 681 25.82 32.72 17.76
C SER A 681 26.28 31.41 17.13
N ILE A 682 27.55 31.39 16.73
CA ILE A 682 28.26 30.19 16.29
C ILE A 682 29.72 30.24 16.76
N ASP A 683 30.22 29.09 17.23
CA ASP A 683 31.61 28.92 17.64
C ASP A 683 32.45 28.28 16.53
N VAL A 684 33.60 28.88 16.27
CA VAL A 684 34.62 28.39 15.35
C VAL A 684 35.85 28.03 16.18
N VAL A 685 36.08 26.73 16.36
CA VAL A 685 37.18 26.20 17.19
C VAL A 685 38.48 26.13 16.38
N GLY A 686 39.62 26.39 17.01
CA GLY A 686 40.95 26.24 16.42
C GLY A 686 41.48 27.47 15.68
N VAL A 687 41.08 28.68 16.11
CA VAL A 687 41.49 29.92 15.42
C VAL A 687 42.93 30.36 15.75
N TYR A 688 43.61 30.93 14.75
CA TYR A 688 44.99 31.41 14.82
C TYR A 688 45.06 32.92 15.04
N THR A 689 46.23 33.44 15.41
CA THR A 689 46.42 34.90 15.51
C THR A 689 46.20 35.56 14.15
N GLY A 690 45.32 36.55 14.11
CA GLY A 690 44.99 37.31 12.90
C GLY A 690 43.82 38.24 13.12
N THR A 691 43.52 39.06 12.12
CA THR A 691 42.35 39.94 12.10
C THR A 691 41.21 39.23 11.36
N TYR A 692 40.08 39.05 12.04
CA TYR A 692 38.91 38.35 11.51
C TYR A 692 37.77 39.33 11.20
N VAL A 693 37.06 39.06 10.13
CA VAL A 693 35.81 39.72 9.76
C VAL A 693 34.77 38.63 9.53
N ALA A 694 33.58 38.79 10.09
CA ALA A 694 32.45 37.90 9.91
C ALA A 694 31.36 38.61 9.12
N ARG A 695 30.62 37.85 8.30
CA ARG A 695 29.40 38.32 7.66
C ARG A 695 28.27 37.35 7.96
N VAL A 696 27.10 37.90 8.27
CA VAL A 696 25.91 37.13 8.63
C VAL A 696 24.75 37.56 7.74
N THR A 697 24.09 36.58 7.12
CA THR A 697 22.89 36.79 6.29
C THR A 697 21.71 36.10 6.95
N ALA A 698 20.64 36.84 7.24
CA ALA A 698 19.40 36.28 7.79
C ALA A 698 18.49 35.76 6.67
N TYR A 699 17.73 34.71 6.96
CA TYR A 699 16.72 34.14 6.07
C TYR A 699 15.39 34.07 6.81
N ASN A 700 14.31 34.56 6.21
CA ASN A 700 12.96 34.41 6.76
C ASN A 700 12.42 32.97 6.56
N ALA A 701 11.23 32.67 7.09
CA ALA A 701 10.57 31.37 6.92
C ALA A 701 10.28 30.98 5.45
N ALA A 702 10.36 31.94 4.52
CA ALA A 702 10.21 31.74 3.07
C ALA A 702 11.57 31.67 2.33
N ASN A 703 12.69 31.51 3.05
CA ASN A 703 14.06 31.47 2.52
C ASN A 703 14.49 32.73 1.72
N THR A 704 13.88 33.89 1.98
CA THR A 704 14.34 35.15 1.39
C THR A 704 15.53 35.69 2.19
N PRO A 705 16.69 35.96 1.57
CA PRO A 705 17.87 36.46 2.27
C PRO A 705 17.79 37.96 2.54
N SER A 706 18.44 38.40 3.62
CA SER A 706 18.78 39.82 3.85
C SER A 706 20.00 40.25 3.04
N LEU A 707 20.32 41.55 3.11
CA LEU A 707 21.71 41.99 2.90
C LEU A 707 22.62 41.34 3.97
N ALA A 708 23.89 41.13 3.66
CA ALA A 708 24.85 40.62 4.64
C ALA A 708 25.26 41.74 5.61
N ALA A 709 25.15 41.49 6.91
CA ALA A 709 25.70 42.35 7.94
C ALA A 709 27.14 41.93 8.25
N MET A 710 28.04 42.91 8.37
CA MET A 710 29.47 42.68 8.58
C MET A 710 29.85 43.02 10.02
N SER A 711 30.80 42.27 10.59
CA SER A 711 31.46 42.65 11.83
C SER A 711 32.52 43.71 11.60
N ALA A 712 32.92 44.40 12.68
CA ALA A 712 34.19 45.11 12.68
C ALA A 712 35.36 44.11 12.56
N PRO A 713 36.47 44.48 11.89
CA PRO A 713 37.70 43.69 11.93
C PRO A 713 38.18 43.53 13.36
N THR A 714 38.25 42.30 13.84
CA THR A 714 38.59 41.98 15.23
C THR A 714 39.86 41.15 15.27
N ALA A 715 40.89 41.65 15.96
CA ALA A 715 42.10 40.89 16.19
C ALA A 715 41.84 39.82 17.26
N ILE A 716 42.04 38.55 16.89
CA ILE A 716 41.97 37.43 17.81
C ILE A 716 43.40 36.96 18.06
N THR A 717 43.81 36.91 19.32
CA THR A 717 45.11 36.34 19.72
C THR A 717 44.96 34.82 19.80
N GLY A 718 45.42 34.13 18.77
CA GLY A 718 45.46 32.67 18.70
C GLY A 718 46.89 32.13 18.81
N LYS A 719 47.16 30.98 18.18
CA LYS A 719 48.49 30.36 18.18
C LYS A 719 49.43 31.03 17.16
N THR A 720 50.71 31.19 17.48
CA THR A 720 51.77 31.78 16.61
C THR A 720 52.95 30.83 16.43
N GLY A 721 53.29 30.46 15.18
CA GLY A 721 54.53 29.74 14.80
C GLY A 721 54.31 28.54 13.88
N ALA A 722 55.23 28.29 12.93
CA ALA A 722 55.24 27.09 12.09
C ALA A 722 55.61 25.84 12.91
N PRO A 723 55.13 24.63 12.55
CA PRO A 723 55.42 23.42 13.32
C PRO A 723 56.93 23.07 13.29
N PRO A 724 57.48 22.53 14.39
CA PRO A 724 58.88 22.14 14.48
C PRO A 724 59.24 20.97 13.54
N ALA A 725 60.54 20.76 13.29
CA ALA A 725 61.02 19.59 12.55
C ALA A 725 60.71 18.29 13.31
N MET A 726 60.53 17.18 12.58
CA MET A 726 60.44 15.83 13.18
C MET A 726 61.67 15.54 14.05
N THR A 727 61.56 14.67 15.07
CA THR A 727 62.70 14.31 15.92
C THR A 727 63.52 13.15 15.37
N SER A 728 62.87 12.16 14.77
CA SER A 728 63.52 11.04 14.10
C SER A 728 62.70 10.50 12.93
N LEU A 729 63.39 9.82 12.01
CA LEU A 729 62.83 9.00 10.93
C LEU A 729 63.75 7.78 10.76
N SER A 730 63.20 6.57 10.84
CA SER A 730 63.93 5.32 10.68
C SER A 730 63.14 4.33 9.80
N CYS A 731 63.87 3.45 9.12
CA CYS A 731 63.31 2.39 8.28
C CYS A 731 63.70 1.01 8.81
N GLN A 732 62.79 0.04 8.68
CA GLN A 732 62.96 -1.37 9.05
C GLN A 732 62.64 -2.25 7.83
N SER A 733 63.49 -3.22 7.54
CA SER A 733 63.25 -4.18 6.45
C SER A 733 62.13 -5.16 6.79
N LEU A 734 61.16 -5.30 5.89
CA LEU A 734 60.07 -6.28 5.97
C LEU A 734 60.09 -7.19 4.73
N VAL A 735 59.51 -8.39 4.82
CA VAL A 735 59.35 -9.26 3.65
C VAL A 735 58.43 -8.58 2.64
N PHE A 736 58.94 -8.33 1.44
CA PHE A 736 58.27 -7.55 0.38
C PHE A 736 57.80 -6.14 0.79
N GLY A 737 58.46 -5.52 1.77
CA GLY A 737 58.11 -4.17 2.21
C GLY A 737 59.14 -3.46 3.09
N ILE A 738 58.88 -2.20 3.43
CA ILE A 738 59.71 -1.36 4.30
C ILE A 738 58.81 -0.73 5.36
N GLY A 739 59.09 -1.00 6.64
CA GLY A 739 58.47 -0.29 7.75
C GLY A 739 59.14 1.05 7.99
N ILE A 740 58.38 2.11 8.20
CA ILE A 740 58.84 3.48 8.36
C ILE A 740 58.31 4.01 9.68
N LYS A 741 59.17 4.54 10.54
CA LYS A 741 58.80 5.08 11.87
C LYS A 741 59.38 6.46 12.06
N TRP A 742 58.61 7.38 12.64
CA TRP A 742 59.04 8.73 12.99
C TRP A 742 58.62 9.08 14.42
N THR A 743 59.20 10.14 14.96
CA THR A 743 58.81 10.68 16.29
C THR A 743 58.57 12.18 16.23
N PHE A 744 57.61 12.64 17.03
CA PHE A 744 57.27 14.05 17.18
C PHE A 744 58.12 14.70 18.27
N PRO A 745 58.58 15.95 18.08
CA PRO A 745 59.26 16.69 19.15
C PRO A 745 58.30 17.02 20.29
N GLU A 746 58.86 17.17 21.49
CA GLU A 746 58.11 17.54 22.69
C GLU A 746 57.37 18.88 22.46
N GLY A 747 56.04 18.88 22.62
CA GLY A 747 55.18 20.04 22.39
C GLY A 747 54.54 20.18 21.00
N ALA A 748 54.78 19.27 20.04
CA ALA A 748 54.16 19.30 18.69
C ALA A 748 52.74 18.71 18.61
N THR A 749 51.93 18.93 19.65
CA THR A 749 50.55 18.42 19.80
C THR A 749 49.54 19.05 18.83
N ASP A 750 49.95 20.08 18.10
CA ASP A 750 49.16 20.78 17.07
C ASP A 750 49.40 20.30 15.65
N THR A 751 50.26 19.28 15.48
CA THR A 751 50.43 18.61 14.19
C THR A 751 49.08 18.06 13.73
N GLN A 752 48.66 18.38 12.52
CA GLN A 752 47.51 17.74 11.87
C GLN A 752 47.92 16.40 11.28
N ARG A 753 49.05 16.40 10.56
CA ARG A 753 49.56 15.23 9.84
C ARG A 753 51.07 15.31 9.61
N THR A 754 51.70 14.15 9.43
CA THR A 754 53.07 14.01 8.93
C THR A 754 53.01 13.63 7.46
N GLU A 755 53.70 14.38 6.60
CA GLU A 755 53.89 13.98 5.21
C GLU A 755 55.15 13.11 5.12
N ILE A 756 55.07 11.95 4.48
CA ILE A 756 56.23 11.08 4.20
C ILE A 756 56.46 11.03 2.69
N TRP A 757 57.72 11.22 2.31
CA TRP A 757 58.16 11.26 0.92
C TRP A 757 59.30 10.28 0.70
N ALA A 758 59.36 9.69 -0.50
CA ALA A 758 60.43 8.79 -0.90
C ALA A 758 61.01 9.13 -2.28
N SER A 759 62.20 8.63 -2.57
CA SER A 759 62.85 8.71 -3.88
C SER A 759 63.75 7.48 -4.09
N THR A 760 63.99 7.12 -5.35
CA THR A 760 65.01 6.12 -5.72
C THR A 760 66.43 6.67 -5.68
N THR A 761 66.58 8.00 -5.55
CA THR A 761 67.87 8.69 -5.41
C THR A 761 67.98 9.36 -4.04
N PRO A 762 69.18 9.50 -3.45
CA PRO A 762 69.38 10.13 -2.15
C PRO A 762 69.34 11.68 -2.24
N GLN A 763 68.39 12.22 -3.00
CA GLN A 763 68.20 13.66 -3.22
C GLN A 763 66.78 14.06 -2.81
N ARG A 764 66.66 15.18 -2.08
CA ARG A 764 65.41 15.62 -1.46
C ARG A 764 64.35 15.97 -2.51
N PRO A 765 63.05 15.75 -2.23
CA PRO A 765 61.96 16.09 -3.13
C PRO A 765 61.87 17.53 -3.65
N ASP A 766 62.44 18.51 -2.95
CA ASP A 766 62.46 19.93 -3.35
C ASP A 766 63.78 20.35 -4.03
N ALA A 767 64.66 19.41 -4.35
CA ALA A 767 65.87 19.69 -5.11
C ALA A 767 65.54 20.02 -6.58
N ASP A 768 66.13 21.09 -7.11
CA ASP A 768 66.01 21.49 -8.53
C ASP A 768 66.88 20.59 -9.43
N ASN A 769 66.58 19.29 -9.44
CA ASN A 769 67.23 18.30 -10.28
C ASN A 769 66.16 17.43 -10.98
N PRO A 770 65.99 17.54 -12.32
CA PRO A 770 64.95 16.81 -13.06
C PRO A 770 65.14 15.29 -13.07
N ALA A 771 66.28 14.76 -12.61
CA ALA A 771 66.49 13.32 -12.43
C ALA A 771 65.94 12.77 -11.09
N VAL A 772 65.47 13.63 -10.19
CA VAL A 772 64.82 13.22 -8.95
C VAL A 772 63.34 13.00 -9.24
N VAL A 773 62.85 11.79 -8.98
CA VAL A 773 61.42 11.48 -9.05
C VAL A 773 60.92 11.33 -7.61
N PRO A 774 60.41 12.41 -6.98
CA PRO A 774 59.88 12.31 -5.63
C PRO A 774 58.51 11.64 -5.63
N TYR A 775 58.35 10.66 -4.76
CA TYR A 775 57.09 9.98 -4.51
C TYR A 775 56.52 10.49 -3.19
N HIS A 776 55.36 11.15 -3.23
CA HIS A 776 54.60 11.42 -2.03
C HIS A 776 53.93 10.11 -1.58
N LEU A 777 54.40 9.53 -0.47
CA LEU A 777 53.90 8.24 0.00
C LEU A 777 52.59 8.36 0.76
N GLY A 778 52.35 9.50 1.41
CA GLY A 778 51.08 9.77 2.06
C GLY A 778 51.16 10.74 3.23
N ASP A 779 49.97 11.13 3.65
CA ASP A 779 49.68 12.04 4.74
C ASP A 779 49.13 11.27 5.93
N TYR A 780 49.85 11.28 7.05
CA TYR A 780 49.51 10.49 8.24
C TYR A 780 49.03 11.38 9.37
N ALA A 781 47.76 11.29 9.74
CA ALA A 781 47.18 12.13 10.79
C ALA A 781 47.87 11.93 12.15
N TYR A 782 48.15 13.03 12.88
CA TYR A 782 48.69 12.95 14.25
C TYR A 782 47.73 12.19 15.18
N PRO A 783 48.21 11.35 16.12
CA PRO A 783 49.61 11.11 16.48
C PRO A 783 50.24 9.91 15.76
N SER A 784 49.78 9.55 14.56
CA SER A 784 50.36 8.42 13.81
C SER A 784 51.85 8.64 13.60
N SER A 785 52.65 7.65 14.00
CA SER A 785 54.11 7.76 14.07
C SER A 785 54.83 6.64 13.30
N SER A 786 54.08 5.87 12.51
CA SER A 786 54.62 4.77 11.71
C SER A 786 53.70 4.39 10.55
N THR A 787 54.28 3.84 9.49
CA THR A 787 53.56 3.23 8.36
C THR A 787 54.42 2.10 7.78
N GLU A 788 53.83 1.25 6.93
CA GLU A 788 54.54 0.19 6.21
C GLU A 788 54.24 0.29 4.71
N LEU A 789 55.29 0.24 3.89
CA LEU A 789 55.20 0.20 2.44
C LEU A 789 55.37 -1.26 1.99
N HIS A 790 54.32 -1.87 1.45
CA HIS A 790 54.33 -3.26 0.96
C HIS A 790 54.32 -3.33 -0.57
N GLY A 791 54.44 -4.54 -1.12
CA GLY A 791 54.41 -4.78 -2.57
C GLY A 791 55.74 -4.50 -3.28
N LEU A 792 56.84 -4.39 -2.52
CA LEU A 792 58.18 -4.18 -3.06
C LEU A 792 58.83 -5.54 -3.38
N MET A 793 59.60 -5.62 -4.47
CA MET A 793 60.45 -6.80 -4.72
C MET A 793 61.48 -6.96 -3.60
N ALA A 794 61.92 -8.20 -3.32
CA ALA A 794 62.95 -8.48 -2.31
C ALA A 794 64.25 -7.70 -2.61
N GLY A 795 64.81 -7.04 -1.59
CA GLY A 795 66.05 -6.26 -1.71
C GLY A 795 65.91 -4.87 -2.35
N THR A 796 64.69 -4.36 -2.59
CA THR A 796 64.46 -3.01 -3.15
C THR A 796 64.81 -1.93 -2.13
N SER A 797 65.58 -0.90 -2.52
CA SER A 797 66.04 0.19 -1.65
C SER A 797 65.46 1.55 -2.08
N LEU A 798 64.97 2.34 -1.11
CA LEU A 798 64.38 3.67 -1.29
C LEU A 798 64.91 4.63 -0.21
N TYR A 799 64.94 5.92 -0.53
CA TYR A 799 65.37 7.00 0.37
C TYR A 799 64.17 7.83 0.84
N PHE A 800 64.09 8.13 2.14
CA PHE A 800 62.92 8.72 2.78
C PHE A 800 63.21 10.05 3.49
N TRP A 801 62.20 10.93 3.48
CA TRP A 801 62.10 12.18 4.23
C TRP A 801 60.70 12.33 4.81
N GLY A 802 60.56 13.16 5.85
CA GLY A 802 59.26 13.58 6.33
C GLY A 802 59.25 15.01 6.85
N ARG A 803 58.05 15.57 7.00
CA ARG A 803 57.82 16.89 7.60
C ARG A 803 56.45 16.95 8.28
N LEU A 804 56.31 17.83 9.27
CA LEU A 804 55.05 17.99 10.02
C LEU A 804 54.23 19.13 9.43
N VAL A 805 52.92 18.95 9.32
CA VAL A 805 51.95 19.97 8.91
C VAL A 805 50.98 20.19 10.07
N ASP A 806 50.78 21.43 10.48
CA ASP A 806 49.88 21.78 11.59
C ASP A 806 48.41 21.83 11.15
N LYS A 807 47.48 21.95 12.11
CA LYS A 807 46.03 22.04 11.85
C LYS A 807 45.59 23.29 11.06
N ALA A 808 46.47 24.28 10.86
CA ALA A 808 46.25 25.42 9.95
C ALA A 808 46.75 25.18 8.52
N GLY A 809 47.48 24.09 8.26
CA GLY A 809 48.13 23.86 6.98
C GLY A 809 49.49 24.55 6.84
N ASN A 810 50.10 25.05 7.92
CA ASN A 810 51.49 25.51 7.88
C ASN A 810 52.42 24.29 7.77
N ILE A 811 53.38 24.36 6.85
CA ILE A 811 54.30 23.26 6.55
C ILE A 811 55.61 23.48 7.31
N GLY A 812 55.99 22.52 8.14
CA GLY A 812 57.24 22.49 8.89
C GLY A 812 58.44 22.08 8.03
N PRO A 813 59.67 22.23 8.55
CA PRO A 813 60.89 21.89 7.83
C PRO A 813 61.03 20.36 7.61
N TRP A 814 61.76 19.99 6.55
CA TRP A 814 62.10 18.60 6.24
C TRP A 814 63.03 17.96 7.28
N TYR A 815 62.84 16.66 7.50
CA TYR A 815 63.72 15.80 8.26
C TYR A 815 64.08 14.53 7.44
N PRO A 816 65.37 14.14 7.36
CA PRO A 816 66.52 14.86 7.87
C PRO A 816 66.80 16.16 7.07
N GLN A 817 67.33 17.18 7.75
CA GLN A 817 67.70 18.47 7.12
C GLN A 817 68.91 18.36 6.17
N THR A 818 69.65 17.27 6.20
CA THR A 818 70.70 16.93 5.23
C THR A 818 70.74 15.40 5.04
N GLY A 819 71.01 14.94 3.81
CA GLY A 819 71.00 13.51 3.47
C GLY A 819 69.59 12.92 3.34
N ALA A 820 69.52 11.58 3.42
CA ALA A 820 68.28 10.81 3.28
C ALA A 820 68.35 9.53 4.12
N ILE A 821 67.20 9.00 4.55
CA ILE A 821 67.14 7.73 5.29
C ILE A 821 66.89 6.60 4.30
N ASN A 822 67.78 5.61 4.23
CA ASN A 822 67.61 4.45 3.34
C ASN A 822 66.76 3.36 4.03
N GLY A 823 65.70 2.90 3.38
CA GLY A 823 64.96 1.70 3.71
C GLY A 823 65.06 0.66 2.59
N GLN A 824 65.23 -0.62 2.96
CA GLN A 824 65.32 -1.72 2.00
C GLN A 824 64.37 -2.87 2.38
N SER A 825 63.67 -3.46 1.42
CA SER A 825 62.87 -4.66 1.68
C SER A 825 63.76 -5.88 1.94
N SER A 826 63.27 -6.84 2.74
CA SER A 826 64.06 -8.02 3.10
C SER A 826 64.51 -8.78 1.85
N SER A 827 65.78 -9.15 1.83
CA SER A 827 66.38 -10.05 0.84
C SER A 827 66.64 -11.46 1.40
N ASP A 828 66.12 -11.78 2.58
CA ASP A 828 66.26 -13.11 3.21
C ASP A 828 65.29 -14.11 2.56
N ALA A 829 65.85 -15.10 1.86
CA ALA A 829 65.09 -16.14 1.16
C ALA A 829 64.24 -17.01 2.11
N SER A 830 64.68 -17.20 3.36
CA SER A 830 64.02 -18.06 4.35
C SER A 830 62.69 -17.47 4.80
N ALA A 831 62.69 -16.17 5.11
CA ALA A 831 61.48 -15.45 5.54
C ALA A 831 60.45 -15.27 4.40
N ILE A 832 60.91 -15.23 3.14
CA ILE A 832 60.04 -15.22 1.96
C ILE A 832 59.36 -16.59 1.77
N LEU A 833 60.09 -17.68 1.99
CA LEU A 833 59.59 -19.05 1.79
C LEU A 833 58.52 -19.44 2.84
N ASP A 834 58.67 -19.00 4.10
CA ASP A 834 57.68 -19.25 5.16
C ASP A 834 56.32 -18.59 4.88
N VAL A 835 56.31 -17.37 4.32
CA VAL A 835 55.07 -16.67 3.94
C VAL A 835 54.36 -17.36 2.77
N LEU A 836 55.11 -17.83 1.78
CA LEU A 836 54.55 -18.59 0.65
C LEU A 836 53.99 -19.95 1.10
N THR A 837 54.66 -20.62 2.04
CA THR A 837 54.18 -21.89 2.62
C THR A 837 52.88 -21.69 3.41
N GLY A 838 52.77 -20.62 4.20
CA GLY A 838 51.56 -20.32 4.98
C GLY A 838 50.35 -19.80 4.18
N GLN A 839 50.53 -19.38 2.93
CA GLN A 839 49.42 -19.03 2.02
C GLN A 839 48.87 -20.24 1.24
N ILE A 840 49.72 -21.24 0.94
CA ILE A 840 49.34 -22.52 0.31
C ILE A 840 48.60 -23.47 1.27
N GLU A 841 48.59 -23.17 2.57
CA GLU A 841 47.81 -23.94 3.56
C GLU A 841 46.41 -23.36 3.84
N LYS A 842 46.07 -22.19 3.29
CA LYS A 842 44.85 -21.42 3.64
C LYS A 842 43.77 -21.40 2.56
N ASP A 843 44.04 -21.93 1.38
CA ASP A 843 43.13 -21.96 0.23
C ASP A 843 42.18 -23.16 0.27
N GLN A 844 40.97 -22.98 -0.28
CA GLN A 844 39.90 -23.98 -0.29
C GLN A 844 40.34 -25.29 -0.97
N LEU A 845 41.22 -25.21 -1.97
CA LEU A 845 41.82 -26.36 -2.65
C LEU A 845 42.70 -27.20 -1.71
N ALA A 846 43.44 -26.58 -0.78
CA ALA A 846 44.22 -27.26 0.24
C ALA A 846 43.34 -27.83 1.35
N GLN A 847 42.19 -27.21 1.66
CA GLN A 847 41.19 -27.75 2.58
C GLN A 847 40.44 -28.95 2.00
N ASP A 848 40.13 -28.95 0.70
CA ASP A 848 39.47 -30.07 0.02
C ASP A 848 40.41 -31.28 -0.12
N LEU A 849 41.70 -31.03 -0.42
CA LEU A 849 42.75 -32.06 -0.35
C LEU A 849 42.99 -32.55 1.08
N ARG A 850 43.00 -31.66 2.09
CA ARG A 850 43.11 -32.04 3.51
C ARG A 850 41.91 -32.84 3.98
N SER A 851 40.68 -32.50 3.64
CA SER A 851 39.50 -33.30 4.05
C SER A 851 39.53 -34.72 3.45
N THR A 852 40.05 -34.84 2.22
CA THR A 852 40.27 -36.14 1.57
C THR A 852 41.41 -36.91 2.24
N ILE A 853 42.49 -36.24 2.67
CA ILE A 853 43.62 -36.83 3.42
C ILE A 853 43.26 -37.15 4.88
N ASP A 854 42.42 -36.36 5.52
CA ASP A 854 41.96 -36.54 6.91
C ASP A 854 40.96 -37.70 6.98
N SER A 855 40.17 -37.92 5.92
CA SER A 855 39.38 -39.15 5.74
C SER A 855 40.24 -40.41 5.56
N VAL A 856 41.54 -40.25 5.22
CA VAL A 856 42.55 -41.31 5.21
C VAL A 856 43.28 -41.41 6.57
N ALA A 857 43.30 -40.34 7.37
CA ALA A 857 43.93 -40.30 8.70
C ALA A 857 43.13 -41.03 9.79
N ASP A 858 41.80 -41.15 9.65
CA ASP A 858 40.95 -41.94 10.55
C ASP A 858 41.26 -43.46 10.52
N LEU A 859 41.99 -43.93 9.49
CA LEU A 859 42.54 -45.29 9.45
C LEU A 859 43.78 -45.48 10.35
N GLN A 860 44.41 -44.40 10.85
CA GLN A 860 45.60 -44.50 11.72
C GLN A 860 45.25 -44.79 13.20
N SER A 861 43.97 -44.75 13.58
CA SER A 861 43.51 -45.17 14.91
C SER A 861 43.58 -46.70 15.12
N PHE A 862 43.75 -47.49 14.06
CA PHE A 862 43.85 -48.95 14.10
C PHE A 862 45.27 -49.50 14.34
N VAL A 863 46.27 -48.66 14.63
CA VAL A 863 47.69 -49.08 14.74
C VAL A 863 48.40 -48.55 16.00
N LYS A 864 47.71 -48.41 17.13
CA LYS A 864 48.37 -48.19 18.44
C LYS A 864 48.15 -49.39 19.37
N PRO A 865 49.21 -50.05 19.89
CA PRO A 865 49.04 -51.08 20.91
C PRO A 865 48.47 -50.47 22.20
N PRO A 866 47.65 -51.22 22.96
CA PRO A 866 47.02 -50.72 24.18
C PRO A 866 48.06 -50.34 25.26
N ALA A 867 47.75 -49.32 26.05
CA ALA A 867 48.66 -48.79 27.07
C ALA A 867 49.06 -49.87 28.10
N PRO A 868 50.27 -49.81 28.70
CA PRO A 868 50.68 -50.79 29.68
C PRO A 868 49.81 -50.75 30.95
N TRP A 869 49.48 -51.92 31.52
CA TRP A 869 48.64 -52.00 32.72
C TRP A 869 49.31 -51.34 33.91
N ASP A 870 48.64 -50.33 34.44
CA ASP A 870 48.96 -49.57 35.65
C ASP A 870 47.98 -49.93 36.78
N THR A 871 48.52 -50.34 37.93
CA THR A 871 47.74 -50.72 39.11
C THR A 871 46.97 -49.56 39.72
N THR A 872 47.36 -48.31 39.47
CA THR A 872 46.71 -47.12 40.04
C THR A 872 45.53 -46.63 39.20
N HIS A 873 45.29 -47.25 38.05
CA HIS A 873 44.17 -46.91 37.18
C HIS A 873 43.02 -47.91 37.32
N ALA A 874 41.78 -47.42 37.26
CA ALA A 874 40.60 -48.28 37.11
C ALA A 874 40.32 -48.50 35.62
N TYR A 875 40.02 -49.74 35.22
CA TYR A 875 39.72 -50.14 33.85
C TYR A 875 38.25 -50.56 33.73
N ALA A 876 37.55 -50.08 32.72
CA ALA A 876 36.19 -50.48 32.41
C ALA A 876 36.16 -51.84 31.69
N VAL A 877 34.99 -52.49 31.68
CA VAL A 877 34.78 -53.71 30.88
C VAL A 877 35.08 -53.41 29.41
N GLY A 878 35.89 -54.25 28.77
CA GLY A 878 36.29 -54.11 27.37
C GLY A 878 37.62 -53.37 27.15
N ASP A 879 38.13 -52.67 28.16
CA ASP A 879 39.42 -51.97 28.07
C ASP A 879 40.57 -52.96 27.85
N ALA A 880 41.45 -52.61 26.92
CA ALA A 880 42.64 -53.40 26.61
C ALA A 880 43.88 -52.76 27.23
N VAL A 881 44.72 -53.57 27.86
CA VAL A 881 45.98 -53.17 28.48
C VAL A 881 47.09 -54.11 28.05
N SER A 882 48.33 -53.64 27.99
CA SER A 882 49.48 -54.50 27.76
C SER A 882 50.25 -54.77 29.06
N LYS A 883 50.60 -56.01 29.33
CA LYS A 883 51.46 -56.35 30.47
C LYS A 883 52.39 -57.49 30.09
N ASP A 884 53.66 -57.37 30.45
CA ASP A 884 54.69 -58.40 30.23
C ASP A 884 54.74 -58.91 28.77
N GLY A 885 54.57 -57.98 27.82
CA GLY A 885 54.63 -58.28 26.38
C GLY A 885 53.40 -59.00 25.82
N ARG A 886 52.29 -59.08 26.58
CA ARG A 886 51.00 -59.63 26.13
C ARG A 886 49.89 -58.60 26.31
N MET A 887 48.83 -58.72 25.53
CA MET A 887 47.64 -57.87 25.63
C MET A 887 46.56 -58.61 26.41
N TYR A 888 45.88 -57.89 27.29
CA TYR A 888 44.75 -58.40 28.06
C TYR A 888 43.55 -57.47 27.90
N ARG A 889 42.34 -58.03 27.84
CA ARG A 889 41.09 -57.29 27.81
C ARG A 889 40.30 -57.54 29.09
N ALA A 890 39.82 -56.47 29.74
CA ALA A 890 38.98 -56.57 30.93
C ALA A 890 37.62 -57.19 30.58
N LEU A 891 37.26 -58.31 31.21
CA LEU A 891 35.95 -58.95 31.07
C LEU A 891 34.94 -58.42 32.10
N VAL A 892 35.42 -57.86 33.21
CA VAL A 892 34.64 -57.10 34.20
C VAL A 892 35.38 -55.82 34.57
N ALA A 893 34.69 -54.81 35.13
CA ALA A 893 35.32 -53.54 35.48
C ALA A 893 36.30 -53.75 36.64
N VAL A 894 37.55 -53.31 36.47
CA VAL A 894 38.65 -53.48 37.42
C VAL A 894 38.93 -52.13 38.08
N PRO A 895 38.55 -51.92 39.35
CA PRO A 895 38.84 -50.67 40.04
C PRO A 895 40.35 -50.47 40.25
N SER A 896 40.76 -49.23 40.52
CA SER A 896 42.15 -48.89 40.86
C SER A 896 42.64 -49.71 42.06
N GLY A 897 43.83 -50.29 41.97
CA GLY A 897 44.38 -51.28 42.90
C GLY A 897 43.87 -52.71 42.67
N GLY A 898 43.04 -52.93 41.65
CA GLY A 898 42.35 -54.19 41.38
C GLY A 898 43.20 -55.31 40.80
N VAL A 899 42.54 -56.43 40.48
CA VAL A 899 43.19 -57.67 40.06
C VAL A 899 44.05 -57.47 38.83
N VAL A 900 45.26 -58.02 38.88
CA VAL A 900 46.31 -57.83 37.88
C VAL A 900 46.05 -58.68 36.62
N PRO A 901 46.20 -58.16 35.39
CA PRO A 901 46.06 -58.95 34.18
C PRO A 901 46.99 -60.16 34.14
N GLY A 902 46.46 -61.30 33.69
CA GLY A 902 47.14 -62.60 33.70
C GLY A 902 47.02 -63.39 35.00
N THR A 903 46.45 -62.80 36.08
CA THR A 903 46.29 -63.50 37.37
C THR A 903 44.89 -64.10 37.60
N ASP A 904 43.85 -63.56 36.96
CA ASP A 904 42.49 -64.10 36.98
C ASP A 904 41.85 -64.02 35.59
N SER A 905 41.49 -65.18 35.05
CA SER A 905 40.92 -65.34 33.71
C SER A 905 39.44 -64.97 33.62
N HIS A 906 38.74 -64.81 34.74
CA HIS A 906 37.37 -64.27 34.74
C HIS A 906 37.36 -62.75 34.66
N THR A 907 38.44 -62.10 35.09
CA THR A 907 38.57 -60.64 35.10
C THR A 907 39.32 -60.13 33.88
N TRP A 908 40.36 -60.84 33.43
CA TRP A 908 41.18 -60.46 32.28
C TRP A 908 41.31 -61.61 31.28
N GLN A 909 40.96 -61.35 30.03
CA GLN A 909 41.17 -62.28 28.93
C GLN A 909 42.51 -61.98 28.24
N ASP A 910 43.41 -62.97 28.15
CA ASP A 910 44.64 -62.88 27.34
C ASP A 910 44.28 -62.88 25.85
N VAL A 911 44.61 -61.80 25.14
CA VAL A 911 44.34 -61.63 23.70
C VAL A 911 45.58 -61.89 22.84
N GLY A 912 46.69 -62.36 23.43
CA GLY A 912 47.92 -62.74 22.72
C GLY A 912 49.10 -61.77 22.92
N ALA A 913 50.21 -62.03 22.23
CA ALA A 913 51.46 -61.28 22.39
C ALA A 913 51.38 -59.86 21.77
N ALA A 914 51.86 -58.86 22.51
CA ALA A 914 51.91 -57.45 22.15
C ALA A 914 53.19 -57.15 21.31
N VAL A 915 53.31 -57.76 20.13
CA VAL A 915 54.47 -57.53 19.26
C VAL A 915 54.20 -56.37 18.32
N GLN A 916 55.08 -55.36 18.41
CA GLN A 916 55.11 -54.16 17.58
C GLN A 916 55.25 -54.56 16.11
N THR A 917 54.53 -53.85 15.23
CA THR A 917 54.42 -54.00 13.76
C THR A 917 53.50 -55.11 13.21
N ALA A 918 52.41 -54.64 12.57
CA ALA A 918 51.78 -55.20 11.37
C ALA A 918 50.87 -56.44 11.42
N THR A 919 50.12 -56.67 12.51
CA THR A 919 49.02 -57.67 12.50
C THR A 919 47.71 -57.19 13.16
N GLY A 920 47.50 -55.87 13.26
CA GLY A 920 46.19 -55.28 13.64
C GLY A 920 45.25 -55.04 12.45
N LEU A 921 45.78 -55.08 11.22
CA LEU A 921 45.01 -54.78 10.00
C LEU A 921 43.98 -55.86 9.63
N ALA A 922 44.05 -57.05 10.24
CA ALA A 922 43.19 -58.18 9.89
C ALA A 922 41.83 -58.20 10.63
N LEU A 923 41.64 -57.42 11.70
CA LEU A 923 40.39 -57.40 12.47
C LEU A 923 39.44 -56.26 12.06
N GLY A 924 39.94 -55.17 11.46
CA GLY A 924 39.12 -54.04 11.00
C GLY A 924 38.49 -54.22 9.60
N MET A 925 39.09 -55.05 8.74
CA MET A 925 38.60 -55.25 7.37
C MET A 925 37.27 -56.03 7.27
N ALA A 926 36.82 -56.67 8.34
CA ALA A 926 35.53 -57.37 8.35
C ALA A 926 34.33 -56.42 8.52
N ASP A 927 34.52 -55.21 9.04
CA ASP A 927 33.41 -54.31 9.43
C ASP A 927 33.09 -53.22 8.37
N THR A 928 34.06 -52.86 7.53
CA THR A 928 33.91 -51.78 6.52
C THR A 928 33.27 -52.23 5.21
N SER A 929 33.10 -53.55 4.98
CA SER A 929 32.57 -54.11 3.73
C SER A 929 31.03 -53.98 3.56
N LEU A 930 30.32 -53.29 4.45
CA LEU A 930 28.85 -53.20 4.44
C LEU A 930 28.28 -51.80 4.13
N LYS A 931 29.10 -50.78 3.84
CA LYS A 931 28.63 -49.38 3.70
C LYS A 931 28.87 -48.69 2.34
N VAL A 932 29.25 -49.41 1.28
CA VAL A 932 29.49 -48.80 -0.05
C VAL A 932 28.74 -49.56 -1.15
N GLU A 933 27.50 -49.16 -1.42
CA GLU A 933 26.80 -49.43 -2.68
C GLU A 933 25.99 -48.19 -3.11
N GLN A 934 26.36 -47.67 -4.30
CA GLN A 934 25.59 -46.86 -5.26
C GLN A 934 25.26 -45.37 -4.96
N LEU A 935 26.05 -44.47 -5.59
CA LEU A 935 25.51 -43.32 -6.32
C LEU A 935 26.45 -43.02 -7.51
N ASP A 936 26.04 -43.36 -8.74
CA ASP A 936 26.87 -43.29 -9.95
C ASP A 936 26.13 -42.52 -11.04
N GLY A 937 26.72 -41.46 -11.63
CA GLY A 937 26.05 -40.71 -12.70
C GLY A 937 26.64 -39.40 -13.22
N VAL A 938 27.90 -39.41 -13.68
CA VAL A 938 28.51 -38.51 -14.70
C VAL A 938 29.23 -37.24 -14.24
N VAL A 939 30.55 -37.30 -14.37
CA VAL A 939 31.53 -36.20 -14.45
C VAL A 939 31.82 -35.88 -15.93
N LYS A 940 31.91 -34.59 -16.30
CA LYS A 940 32.68 -34.13 -17.47
C LYS A 940 33.53 -32.91 -17.08
N ALA A 941 34.84 -33.14 -17.04
CA ALA A 941 35.88 -32.14 -16.90
C ALA A 941 36.08 -31.34 -18.20
N THR A 942 36.73 -30.16 -18.13
CA THR A 942 38.08 -29.92 -18.69
C THR A 942 38.52 -28.44 -18.62
N ALA A 943 39.66 -28.24 -17.96
CA ALA A 943 40.81 -27.33 -18.16
C ALA A 943 40.74 -25.79 -17.93
N GLU A 944 41.48 -25.40 -16.88
CA GLU A 944 42.59 -24.41 -16.84
C GLU A 944 42.42 -23.01 -17.46
N LYS A 945 42.59 -21.97 -16.62
CA LYS A 945 43.91 -21.33 -16.51
C LYS A 945 44.08 -20.52 -15.22
N THR A 946 45.19 -20.77 -14.55
CA THR A 946 45.73 -20.10 -13.38
C THR A 946 46.31 -18.74 -13.78
N ASP A 947 45.76 -17.63 -13.28
CA ASP A 947 46.40 -16.31 -13.31
C ASP A 947 46.53 -15.76 -11.89
N SER A 948 47.79 -15.55 -11.52
CA SER A 948 48.38 -14.78 -10.41
C SER A 948 47.52 -14.41 -9.19
N VAL A 949 47.89 -14.97 -8.05
CA VAL A 949 47.49 -14.56 -6.70
C VAL A 949 47.96 -13.12 -6.41
N TYR A 950 47.00 -12.20 -6.25
CA TYR A 950 47.20 -10.98 -5.46
C TYR A 950 46.23 -11.03 -4.28
N ALA A 951 46.78 -11.00 -3.07
CA ALA A 951 46.04 -10.96 -1.83
C ALA A 951 45.36 -9.60 -1.67
N GLU A 952 44.06 -9.53 -1.92
CA GLU A 952 43.24 -8.37 -1.62
C GLU A 952 42.93 -8.35 -0.11
N VAL A 953 43.61 -7.47 0.63
CA VAL A 953 43.28 -7.16 2.02
C VAL A 953 42.35 -5.96 1.99
N ASN A 954 41.05 -6.19 2.24
CA ASN A 954 40.03 -5.15 2.37
C ASN A 954 39.92 -4.69 3.84
N PRO A 955 40.35 -3.47 4.21
CA PRO A 955 40.11 -2.92 5.54
C PRO A 955 38.66 -2.40 5.67
N ILE A 956 38.05 -2.70 6.83
CA ILE A 956 36.67 -2.36 7.20
C ILE A 956 36.54 -0.84 7.42
N GLY A 957 35.54 -0.22 6.80
CA GLY A 957 35.25 1.22 6.93
C GLY A 957 34.59 1.57 8.26
N ALA A 958 34.92 2.75 8.80
CA ALA A 958 34.34 3.29 10.03
C ALA A 958 32.84 3.63 9.83
N GLY A 959 31.97 2.68 10.19
CA GLY A 959 30.51 2.85 10.10
C GLY A 959 29.72 1.61 10.51
N GLU A 960 30.33 0.42 10.46
CA GLU A 960 29.70 -0.83 10.88
C GLU A 960 30.19 -1.30 12.26
N MET A 961 29.86 -0.57 13.34
CA MET A 961 29.84 -1.14 14.70
C MET A 961 28.78 -0.45 15.58
N THR A 962 27.61 -1.09 15.74
CA THR A 962 26.68 -0.80 16.84
C THR A 962 27.05 -1.66 18.04
N GLY A 963 27.43 -1.04 19.17
CA GLY A 963 27.40 -1.76 20.45
C GLY A 963 28.51 -1.51 21.47
N GLU A 964 29.57 -0.75 21.17
CA GLU A 964 30.62 -0.47 22.17
C GLU A 964 30.96 1.03 22.30
N PRO A 965 31.20 1.54 23.52
CA PRO A 965 31.49 2.95 23.76
C PRO A 965 32.86 3.34 23.19
N ALA A 966 32.91 4.51 22.55
CA ALA A 966 34.12 5.07 21.96
C ALA A 966 35.25 5.21 22.99
N GLY A 967 36.26 4.32 22.93
CA GLY A 967 37.41 4.37 23.84
C GLY A 967 38.22 3.10 24.06
N SER A 968 38.23 2.12 23.15
CA SER A 968 39.08 0.92 23.28
C SER A 968 40.23 0.91 22.27
N VAL A 969 41.46 0.66 22.77
CA VAL A 969 42.77 1.02 22.21
C VAL A 969 43.37 -0.08 21.30
N THR A 970 42.55 -0.78 20.51
CA THR A 970 43.06 -1.92 19.73
C THR A 970 42.37 -2.06 18.37
N ARG A 971 42.58 -1.07 17.48
CA ARG A 971 42.69 -1.15 16.00
C ARG A 971 42.49 0.25 15.40
N ILE A 972 43.45 0.73 14.60
CA ILE A 972 43.45 2.06 13.96
C ILE A 972 42.62 1.98 12.66
N PRO A 973 41.53 2.75 12.48
CA PRO A 973 40.84 2.87 11.19
C PRO A 973 41.59 3.85 10.27
N SER A 974 41.97 3.38 9.08
CA SER A 974 42.61 4.18 8.03
C SER A 974 41.55 5.01 7.28
N ALA A 975 41.67 6.33 7.34
CA ALA A 975 40.92 7.28 6.51
C ALA A 975 41.83 7.81 5.40
N GLY A 976 41.38 7.80 4.14
CA GLY A 976 42.10 8.51 3.07
C GLY A 976 41.72 8.12 1.64
N PHE A 977 40.93 8.98 1.00
CA PHE A 977 40.80 9.11 -0.45
C PHE A 977 41.93 10.05 -0.97
N TYR A 978 42.42 9.80 -2.19
CA TYR A 978 43.47 10.49 -2.97
C TYR A 978 44.92 9.94 -2.91
N VAL A 979 45.24 9.02 -3.84
CA VAL A 979 46.44 9.11 -4.72
C VAL A 979 46.09 8.50 -6.08
N GLN A 980 46.00 9.33 -7.12
CA GLN A 980 45.95 8.91 -8.52
C GLN A 980 46.97 9.76 -9.29
N THR A 981 48.21 9.29 -9.42
CA THR A 981 49.15 9.71 -10.49
C THR A 981 50.38 8.80 -10.55
N ILE A 982 50.21 7.56 -11.02
CA ILE A 982 51.11 6.92 -11.99
C ILE A 982 50.21 6.09 -12.92
N ALA A 983 49.57 6.75 -13.88
CA ALA A 983 48.82 6.09 -14.96
C ALA A 983 48.76 7.02 -16.20
N GLN A 984 49.90 7.54 -16.63
CA GLN A 984 50.06 8.23 -17.92
C GLN A 984 50.61 7.32 -19.03
N VAL A 985 50.42 6.01 -18.92
CA VAL A 985 50.58 5.10 -20.06
C VAL A 985 49.37 4.15 -20.02
N ASP A 986 48.42 4.37 -20.93
CA ASP A 986 47.49 3.39 -21.52
C ASP A 986 46.17 4.04 -21.94
N ASN A 987 46.28 4.95 -22.90
CA ASN A 987 45.12 5.50 -23.62
C ASN A 987 44.48 4.47 -24.59
N ASP A 988 44.97 3.23 -24.64
CA ASP A 988 44.39 2.13 -25.43
C ASP A 988 43.49 1.19 -24.61
N HIS A 989 43.52 1.24 -23.25
CA HIS A 989 42.63 0.44 -22.39
C HIS A 989 41.23 1.06 -22.19
N ALA A 990 41.04 2.33 -22.54
CA ALA A 990 39.77 3.05 -22.36
C ALA A 990 38.69 2.68 -23.40
N LEU A 991 39.07 2.11 -24.54
CA LEU A 991 38.13 1.62 -25.56
C LEU A 991 37.57 0.22 -25.23
N GLY A 992 38.33 -0.63 -24.54
CA GLY A 992 37.88 -1.95 -24.06
C GLY A 992 36.89 -1.86 -22.89
N ARG A 993 37.13 -0.93 -21.94
CA ARG A 993 36.24 -0.76 -20.78
C ARG A 993 34.84 -0.25 -21.14
N ARG A 994 34.63 0.49 -22.24
CA ARG A 994 33.26 0.95 -22.61
C ARG A 994 32.35 -0.21 -23.04
N ILE A 995 32.92 -1.29 -23.57
CA ILE A 995 32.16 -2.50 -23.95
C ILE A 995 31.86 -3.35 -22.70
N GLU A 996 32.83 -3.51 -21.80
CA GLU A 996 32.65 -4.25 -20.54
C GLU A 996 31.74 -3.52 -19.54
N THR A 997 31.76 -2.19 -19.47
CA THR A 997 30.84 -1.42 -18.60
C THR A 997 29.39 -1.53 -19.09
N THR A 998 29.19 -1.65 -20.41
CA THR A 998 27.85 -1.86 -20.99
C THR A 998 27.34 -3.30 -20.74
N GLN A 999 28.26 -4.28 -20.71
CA GLN A 999 27.92 -5.68 -20.43
C GLN A 999 27.71 -5.95 -18.92
N ALA A 1000 28.44 -5.24 -18.04
CA ALA A 1000 28.22 -5.21 -16.61
C ALA A 1000 26.90 -4.48 -16.23
N GLN A 1001 26.55 -3.38 -16.90
CA GLN A 1001 25.23 -2.74 -16.71
C GLN A 1001 24.06 -3.65 -17.12
N ILE A 1002 24.24 -4.55 -18.10
CA ILE A 1002 23.23 -5.56 -18.46
C ILE A 1002 23.20 -6.72 -17.45
N GLY A 1003 24.34 -7.05 -16.83
CA GLY A 1003 24.45 -8.03 -15.73
C GLY A 1003 23.82 -7.54 -14.43
N ASP A 1004 24.04 -6.28 -14.07
CA ASP A 1004 23.45 -5.63 -12.89
C ASP A 1004 21.96 -5.37 -13.08
N VAL A 1005 21.50 -5.07 -14.29
CA VAL A 1005 20.05 -5.02 -14.58
C VAL A 1005 19.42 -6.40 -14.50
N ARG A 1006 20.11 -7.48 -14.91
CA ARG A 1006 19.63 -8.85 -14.70
C ARG A 1006 19.66 -9.27 -13.24
N SER A 1007 20.65 -8.87 -12.46
CA SER A 1007 20.73 -9.17 -11.02
C SER A 1007 19.69 -8.35 -10.24
N ALA A 1008 19.49 -7.07 -10.57
CA ALA A 1008 18.44 -6.22 -10.00
C ALA A 1008 17.04 -6.73 -10.37
N VAL A 1009 16.81 -7.17 -11.61
CA VAL A 1009 15.55 -7.82 -12.00
C VAL A 1009 15.37 -9.16 -11.29
N THR A 1010 16.44 -9.93 -11.03
CA THR A 1010 16.36 -11.20 -10.29
C THR A 1010 16.16 -10.99 -8.80
N VAL A 1011 16.78 -9.98 -8.18
CA VAL A 1011 16.59 -9.57 -6.79
C VAL A 1011 15.20 -8.96 -6.60
N GLU A 1012 14.69 -8.18 -7.56
CA GLU A 1012 13.33 -7.64 -7.55
C GLU A 1012 12.28 -8.74 -7.82
N THR A 1013 12.60 -9.74 -8.65
CA THR A 1013 11.73 -10.92 -8.88
C THR A 1013 11.74 -11.83 -7.65
N GLN A 1014 12.90 -12.00 -6.99
CA GLN A 1014 13.02 -12.75 -5.74
C GLN A 1014 12.36 -12.00 -4.58
N ALA A 1015 12.44 -10.67 -4.51
CA ALA A 1015 11.72 -9.84 -3.54
C ALA A 1015 10.20 -9.86 -3.78
N ARG A 1016 9.74 -9.95 -5.04
CA ARG A 1016 8.33 -10.22 -5.38
C ARG A 1016 7.90 -11.64 -5.00
N ILE A 1017 8.75 -12.65 -5.15
CA ILE A 1017 8.48 -14.04 -4.75
C ILE A 1017 8.45 -14.17 -3.22
N ASP A 1018 9.38 -13.52 -2.52
CA ASP A 1018 9.45 -13.52 -1.05
C ASP A 1018 8.29 -12.70 -0.46
N GLY A 1019 7.87 -11.62 -1.12
CA GLY A 1019 6.65 -10.87 -0.81
C GLY A 1019 5.36 -11.66 -1.09
N GLN A 1020 5.30 -12.44 -2.17
CA GLN A 1020 4.18 -13.33 -2.47
C GLN A 1020 4.13 -14.54 -1.52
N ASN A 1021 5.27 -15.08 -1.10
CA ASN A 1021 5.37 -16.15 -0.11
C ASN A 1021 5.04 -15.64 1.30
N ALA A 1022 5.42 -14.41 1.64
CA ALA A 1022 5.01 -13.74 2.88
C ALA A 1022 3.50 -13.45 2.89
N LEU A 1023 2.92 -13.01 1.76
CA LEU A 1023 1.48 -12.82 1.61
C LEU A 1023 0.71 -14.15 1.63
N ALA A 1024 1.24 -15.20 1.01
CA ALA A 1024 0.64 -16.55 1.05
C ALA A 1024 0.72 -17.18 2.44
N SER A 1025 1.82 -16.98 3.17
CA SER A 1025 1.98 -17.43 4.55
C SER A 1025 1.13 -16.61 5.53
N GLN A 1026 0.93 -15.32 5.27
CA GLN A 1026 -0.01 -14.46 6.00
C GLN A 1026 -1.47 -14.84 5.72
N VAL A 1027 -1.84 -15.15 4.47
CA VAL A 1027 -3.18 -15.64 4.09
C VAL A 1027 -3.43 -17.03 4.68
N THR A 1028 -2.45 -17.93 4.66
CA THR A 1028 -2.55 -19.27 5.28
C THR A 1028 -2.59 -19.19 6.82
N SER A 1029 -1.88 -18.23 7.42
CA SER A 1029 -1.94 -17.95 8.87
C SER A 1029 -3.25 -17.27 9.29
N VAL A 1030 -3.82 -16.43 8.42
CA VAL A 1030 -5.14 -15.80 8.62
C VAL A 1030 -6.26 -16.84 8.48
N ASP A 1031 -6.17 -17.77 7.53
CA ASP A 1031 -7.10 -18.92 7.43
C ASP A 1031 -6.99 -19.87 8.62
N ALA A 1032 -5.76 -20.19 9.07
CA ALA A 1032 -5.53 -21.07 10.22
C ALA A 1032 -5.95 -20.43 11.57
N LYS A 1033 -5.81 -19.11 11.72
CA LYS A 1033 -6.28 -18.37 12.91
C LYS A 1033 -7.78 -18.06 12.89
N ALA A 1034 -8.39 -17.96 11.71
CA ALA A 1034 -9.85 -17.84 11.58
C ALA A 1034 -10.58 -19.16 11.93
N GLY A 1035 -9.95 -20.32 11.74
CA GLY A 1035 -10.53 -21.62 12.09
C GLY A 1035 -10.60 -21.95 13.59
N THR A 1036 -9.86 -21.25 14.46
CA THR A 1036 -9.76 -21.59 15.91
C THR A 1036 -10.29 -20.53 16.88
N ALA A 1037 -10.76 -19.37 16.41
CA ALA A 1037 -11.31 -18.30 17.26
C ALA A 1037 -12.72 -17.89 16.81
N GLN A 1038 -13.72 -18.67 17.22
CA GLN A 1038 -15.13 -18.30 17.06
C GLN A 1038 -15.51 -17.20 18.06
N ALA A 1039 -15.04 -15.97 17.84
CA ALA A 1039 -15.58 -14.76 18.44
C ALA A 1039 -16.71 -14.26 17.52
N THR A 1040 -17.96 -14.36 17.97
CA THR A 1040 -19.09 -13.81 17.20
C THR A 1040 -19.14 -12.30 17.43
N ALA A 1041 -18.59 -11.52 16.50
CA ALA A 1041 -18.82 -10.07 16.44
C ALA A 1041 -20.15 -9.83 15.73
N GLN A 1042 -21.12 -9.25 16.43
CA GLN A 1042 -22.43 -8.91 15.87
C GLN A 1042 -22.58 -7.39 15.87
N GLN A 1043 -22.54 -6.79 14.66
CA GLN A 1043 -23.01 -5.43 14.42
C GLN A 1043 -24.46 -5.52 13.98
N ALA A 1044 -25.36 -4.93 14.76
CA ALA A 1044 -26.79 -4.89 14.45
C ALA A 1044 -27.24 -3.43 14.32
N PHE A 1045 -27.81 -3.11 13.16
CA PHE A 1045 -28.58 -1.89 12.94
C PHE A 1045 -30.05 -2.20 13.18
N ASN A 1046 -30.60 -1.70 14.28
CA ASN A 1046 -32.02 -1.84 14.57
C ASN A 1046 -32.70 -0.49 14.37
N VAL A 1047 -33.52 -0.40 13.32
CA VAL A 1047 -34.44 0.70 13.08
C VAL A 1047 -35.84 0.14 13.24
N ALA A 1048 -36.52 0.54 14.32
CA ALA A 1048 -37.91 0.20 14.54
C ALA A 1048 -38.74 1.49 14.53
N ALA A 1049 -39.64 1.59 13.57
CA ALA A 1049 -40.70 2.59 13.53
C ALA A 1049 -42.02 1.88 13.86
N GLY A 1050 -42.59 2.18 15.02
CA GLY A 1050 -43.96 1.76 15.34
C GLY A 1050 -44.97 2.68 14.66
N LEU A 1051 -46.21 2.19 14.44
CA LEU A 1051 -47.33 2.95 13.86
C LEU A 1051 -47.75 4.20 14.67
N ASP A 1052 -47.12 4.43 15.83
CA ASP A 1052 -47.51 5.43 16.83
C ASP A 1052 -46.62 6.69 16.80
N GLY A 1053 -45.73 6.83 15.80
CA GLY A 1053 -44.79 7.97 15.69
C GLY A 1053 -43.56 7.88 16.62
N LYS A 1054 -43.34 6.71 17.23
CA LYS A 1054 -42.14 6.42 18.04
C LYS A 1054 -41.03 5.85 17.16
N VAL A 1055 -39.88 6.51 17.16
CA VAL A 1055 -38.71 6.15 16.35
C VAL A 1055 -37.53 5.87 17.27
N SER A 1056 -36.96 4.67 17.15
CA SER A 1056 -35.68 4.34 17.75
C SER A 1056 -34.73 3.84 16.67
N ALA A 1057 -33.60 4.55 16.51
CA ALA A 1057 -32.50 4.12 15.66
C ALA A 1057 -31.30 3.85 16.56
N THR A 1058 -30.83 2.60 16.60
CA THR A 1058 -29.68 2.20 17.43
C THR A 1058 -28.67 1.43 16.59
N LEU A 1059 -27.45 1.96 16.52
CA LEU A 1059 -26.25 1.24 16.09
C LEU A 1059 -25.64 0.59 17.33
N SER A 1060 -25.57 -0.74 17.36
CA SER A 1060 -24.92 -1.46 18.46
C SER A 1060 -23.88 -2.44 17.94
N SER A 1061 -22.74 -2.49 18.63
CA SER A 1061 -21.69 -3.47 18.40
C SER A 1061 -21.49 -4.24 19.68
N LYS A 1062 -21.63 -5.56 19.62
CA LYS A 1062 -21.43 -6.46 20.76
C LYS A 1062 -20.38 -7.51 20.41
N VAL A 1063 -19.46 -7.71 21.35
CA VAL A 1063 -18.54 -8.85 21.36
C VAL A 1063 -18.81 -9.66 22.62
N ALA A 1064 -18.88 -10.98 22.47
CA ALA A 1064 -19.14 -11.88 23.57
C ALA A 1064 -18.26 -13.13 23.46
N ILE A 1065 -17.89 -13.65 24.61
CA ILE A 1065 -17.11 -14.86 24.78
C ILE A 1065 -17.69 -15.64 25.96
N THR A 1066 -17.85 -16.95 25.78
CA THR A 1066 -18.14 -17.86 26.87
C THR A 1066 -16.84 -18.55 27.29
N ALA A 1067 -16.36 -18.25 28.48
CA ALA A 1067 -15.17 -18.84 29.07
C ALA A 1067 -15.55 -19.46 30.42
N ASP A 1068 -15.12 -20.70 30.68
CA ASP A 1068 -15.41 -21.45 31.91
C ASP A 1068 -16.91 -21.52 32.29
N GLY A 1069 -17.79 -21.60 31.27
CA GLY A 1069 -19.24 -21.64 31.47
C GLY A 1069 -19.89 -20.31 31.88
N GLN A 1070 -19.11 -19.23 31.97
CA GLN A 1070 -19.58 -17.87 32.27
C GLN A 1070 -19.59 -17.01 30.99
N TYR A 1071 -20.65 -16.23 30.80
CA TYR A 1071 -20.85 -15.39 29.62
C TYR A 1071 -20.33 -13.98 29.89
N TYR A 1072 -19.27 -13.59 29.17
CA TYR A 1072 -18.71 -12.24 29.22
C TYR A 1072 -19.07 -11.51 27.94
N SER A 1073 -19.54 -10.28 28.05
CA SER A 1073 -19.83 -9.46 26.86
C SER A 1073 -19.46 -8.01 27.09
N ALA A 1074 -18.88 -7.40 26.07
CA ALA A 1074 -18.62 -5.98 26.00
C ALA A 1074 -19.25 -5.41 24.72
N GLY A 1075 -19.76 -4.19 24.78
CA GLY A 1075 -20.38 -3.57 23.63
C GLY A 1075 -20.67 -2.10 23.83
N TYR A 1076 -20.94 -1.42 22.73
CA TYR A 1076 -21.41 -0.05 22.73
C TYR A 1076 -22.64 0.08 21.84
N ALA A 1077 -23.52 1.00 22.18
CA ALA A 1077 -24.69 1.35 21.43
C ALA A 1077 -24.81 2.86 21.30
N VAL A 1078 -25.01 3.35 20.10
CA VAL A 1078 -25.23 4.76 19.78
C VAL A 1078 -26.62 4.84 19.17
N GLY A 1079 -27.49 5.67 19.72
CA GLY A 1079 -28.85 5.74 19.20
C GLY A 1079 -29.59 6.99 19.56
N ILE A 1080 -30.70 7.20 18.85
CA ILE A 1080 -31.65 8.28 19.05
C ILE A 1080 -32.98 7.62 19.40
N ASP A 1081 -33.57 8.03 20.53
CA ASP A 1081 -34.82 7.47 21.06
C ASP A 1081 -35.78 8.61 21.43
N ASN A 1082 -37.04 8.54 20.99
CA ASN A 1082 -38.11 9.47 21.37
C ASN A 1082 -39.26 8.80 22.15
N SER A 1083 -39.11 7.54 22.58
CA SER A 1083 -40.20 6.70 23.09
C SER A 1083 -40.89 7.23 24.37
N THR A 1084 -40.25 8.17 25.07
CA THR A 1084 -40.73 8.85 26.30
C THR A 1084 -41.01 10.34 26.13
N GLY A 1085 -40.98 10.89 24.90
CA GLY A 1085 -41.36 12.27 24.59
C GLY A 1085 -40.27 13.08 23.87
N PRO A 1086 -39.29 13.69 24.57
CA PRO A 1086 -38.21 14.44 23.94
C PRO A 1086 -37.22 13.50 23.25
N VAL A 1087 -36.72 13.92 22.08
CA VAL A 1087 -35.66 13.20 21.34
C VAL A 1087 -34.38 13.21 22.16
N GLN A 1088 -33.89 12.03 22.52
CA GLN A 1088 -32.66 11.86 23.28
C GLN A 1088 -31.62 11.09 22.47
N SER A 1089 -30.51 11.77 22.17
CA SER A 1089 -29.29 11.12 21.68
C SER A 1089 -28.59 10.43 22.85
N ARG A 1090 -28.26 9.14 22.70
CA ARG A 1090 -27.62 8.33 23.74
C ARG A 1090 -26.41 7.58 23.19
N PHE A 1091 -25.34 7.57 23.98
CA PHE A 1091 -24.19 6.70 23.82
C PHE A 1091 -24.10 5.81 25.06
N LEU A 1092 -24.36 4.52 24.89
CA LEU A 1092 -24.40 3.52 25.96
C LEU A 1092 -23.23 2.56 25.79
N VAL A 1093 -22.46 2.33 26.84
CA VAL A 1093 -21.36 1.36 26.84
C VAL A 1093 -21.63 0.32 27.92
N MET A 1094 -21.56 -0.95 27.55
CA MET A 1094 -21.68 -2.09 28.45
C MET A 1094 -20.32 -2.78 28.51
N ALA A 1095 -19.57 -2.55 29.59
CA ALA A 1095 -18.27 -3.17 29.84
C ALA A 1095 -17.95 -3.09 31.34
N ASP A 1096 -17.23 -4.09 31.88
CA ASP A 1096 -16.75 -4.07 33.27
C ASP A 1096 -15.69 -2.98 33.51
N ARG A 1097 -14.96 -2.61 32.44
CA ARG A 1097 -13.98 -1.52 32.42
C ARG A 1097 -14.01 -0.80 31.08
N PHE A 1098 -14.22 0.52 31.11
CA PHE A 1098 -14.10 1.40 29.95
C PHE A 1098 -12.94 2.37 30.18
N ALA A 1099 -11.97 2.43 29.26
CA ALA A 1099 -10.78 3.28 29.39
C ALA A 1099 -10.43 3.92 28.05
N VAL A 1100 -10.11 5.21 28.05
CA VAL A 1100 -9.59 5.92 26.86
C VAL A 1100 -8.07 5.79 26.85
N LEU A 1101 -7.50 5.05 25.90
CA LEU A 1101 -6.05 4.80 25.85
C LEU A 1101 -5.37 5.76 24.85
N PRO A 1102 -4.26 6.43 25.22
CA PRO A 1102 -3.46 7.21 24.28
C PRO A 1102 -2.66 6.29 23.33
N SER A 1103 -2.41 6.74 22.10
CA SER A 1103 -1.85 5.93 21.01
C SER A 1103 -0.31 5.86 20.95
N THR A 1104 0.40 6.06 22.06
CA THR A 1104 1.88 6.03 22.08
C THR A 1104 2.39 4.72 22.67
N GLY A 1105 3.14 3.96 21.88
CA GLY A 1105 3.73 2.68 22.26
C GLY A 1105 4.80 2.80 23.35
N GLY A 1106 4.90 1.76 24.19
CA GLY A 1106 6.10 1.46 24.97
C GLY A 1106 6.27 2.17 26.32
N GLY A 1107 5.27 2.11 27.20
CA GLY A 1107 5.39 2.52 28.62
C GLY A 1107 4.04 2.52 29.31
N SER A 1108 3.96 2.25 30.62
CA SER A 1108 2.71 2.13 31.40
C SER A 1108 1.68 3.20 31.03
N ALA A 1109 0.71 2.85 30.19
CA ALA A 1109 -0.28 3.76 29.65
C ALA A 1109 -1.25 4.16 30.77
N VAL A 1110 -1.07 5.36 31.32
CA VAL A 1110 -2.05 5.96 32.23
C VAL A 1110 -3.18 6.52 31.37
N SER A 1111 -4.34 5.86 31.41
CA SER A 1111 -5.54 6.33 30.73
C SER A 1111 -6.07 7.60 31.42
N PRO A 1112 -6.30 8.71 30.69
CA PRO A 1112 -6.83 9.94 31.27
C PRO A 1112 -8.29 9.84 31.76
N PHE A 1113 -9.03 8.81 31.32
CA PHE A 1113 -10.43 8.60 31.68
C PHE A 1113 -10.73 7.10 31.77
N VAL A 1114 -11.09 6.61 32.96
CA VAL A 1114 -11.46 5.21 33.20
C VAL A 1114 -12.76 5.14 33.99
N ILE A 1115 -13.70 4.30 33.56
CA ILE A 1115 -14.86 3.86 34.33
C ILE A 1115 -14.64 2.38 34.67
N GLN A 1116 -14.57 2.06 35.96
CA GLN A 1116 -14.41 0.69 36.43
C GLN A 1116 -15.14 0.54 37.76
N ASN A 1117 -15.86 -0.57 37.96
CA ASN A 1117 -16.59 -0.88 39.19
C ASN A 1117 -17.56 0.24 39.65
N GLY A 1118 -18.20 0.94 38.69
CA GLY A 1118 -19.14 2.03 38.98
C GLY A 1118 -18.50 3.35 39.45
N GLN A 1119 -17.17 3.46 39.40
CA GLN A 1119 -16.43 4.68 39.73
C GLN A 1119 -15.75 5.25 38.49
N THR A 1120 -15.79 6.58 38.36
CA THR A 1120 -15.11 7.32 37.28
C THR A 1120 -13.81 7.91 37.80
N PHE A 1121 -12.70 7.56 37.15
CA PHE A 1121 -11.37 8.08 37.41
C PHE A 1121 -10.98 9.01 36.27
N ILE A 1122 -10.68 10.27 36.60
CA ILE A 1122 -10.24 11.28 35.63
C ILE A 1122 -8.90 11.84 36.13
N ASN A 1123 -7.87 11.74 35.30
CA ASN A 1123 -6.52 12.20 35.68
C ASN A 1123 -6.40 13.74 35.62
N GLN A 1124 -6.98 14.35 34.58
CA GLN A 1124 -7.04 15.81 34.43
C GLN A 1124 -8.32 16.18 33.67
N ALA A 1125 -9.02 17.24 34.11
CA ALA A 1125 -10.22 17.76 33.47
C ALA A 1125 -10.15 19.29 33.35
N LEU A 1126 -10.51 19.82 32.17
CA LEU A 1126 -10.80 21.25 31.98
C LEU A 1126 -12.32 21.43 31.92
N ILE A 1127 -12.89 22.15 32.88
CA ILE A 1127 -14.34 22.35 33.00
C ILE A 1127 -14.64 23.83 32.78
N GLY A 1128 -15.25 24.18 31.65
CA GLY A 1128 -15.56 25.58 31.31
C GLY A 1128 -16.64 26.20 32.21
N THR A 1129 -17.71 25.46 32.53
CA THR A 1129 -18.72 25.84 33.52
C THR A 1129 -19.27 24.56 34.15
N GLY A 1130 -19.17 24.42 35.46
CA GLY A 1130 -19.60 23.22 36.18
C GLY A 1130 -20.66 23.54 37.23
N TRP A 1131 -21.80 22.83 37.18
CA TRP A 1131 -22.75 22.81 38.29
C TRP A 1131 -22.48 21.60 39.17
N ILE A 1132 -21.91 21.86 40.35
CA ILE A 1132 -21.64 20.83 41.36
C ILE A 1132 -22.64 21.02 42.49
N THR A 1133 -23.61 20.10 42.62
CA THR A 1133 -24.62 20.15 43.69
C THR A 1133 -24.00 19.86 45.07
N ASN A 1134 -23.04 18.95 45.15
CA ASN A 1134 -22.22 18.68 46.34
C ASN A 1134 -20.86 18.11 45.92
N ALA A 1135 -19.76 18.61 46.49
CA ALA A 1135 -18.40 18.13 46.25
C ALA A 1135 -17.84 17.45 47.51
N MET A 1136 -17.53 16.16 47.43
CA MET A 1136 -16.74 15.47 48.46
C MET A 1136 -15.25 15.68 48.18
N ILE A 1137 -14.65 16.66 48.85
CA ILE A 1137 -13.22 16.99 48.71
C ILE A 1137 -12.39 15.98 49.51
N GLY A 1138 -11.44 15.32 48.85
CA GLY A 1138 -10.57 14.32 49.47
C GLY A 1138 -9.59 14.94 50.47
N ASN A 1139 -8.95 16.06 50.10
CA ASN A 1139 -7.92 16.72 50.92
C ASN A 1139 -7.99 18.26 50.85
N VAL A 1140 -7.79 18.85 49.67
CA VAL A 1140 -7.76 20.32 49.47
C VAL A 1140 -8.22 20.70 48.06
N ILE A 1141 -8.84 21.86 47.90
CA ILE A 1141 -8.95 22.58 46.61
C ILE A 1141 -8.10 23.86 46.71
N GLN A 1142 -7.21 24.11 45.75
CA GLN A 1142 -6.32 25.28 45.79
C GLN A 1142 -6.00 25.82 44.39
N SER A 1143 -5.57 27.09 44.33
CA SER A 1143 -5.06 27.70 43.09
C SER A 1143 -3.75 27.07 42.64
N THR A 1144 -3.54 27.02 41.33
CA THR A 1144 -2.22 26.77 40.72
C THR A 1144 -1.31 27.99 40.79
N ALA A 1145 -1.88 29.20 40.87
CA ALA A 1145 -1.13 30.42 41.15
C ALA A 1145 -0.61 30.41 42.59
N VAL A 1146 0.68 30.73 42.75
CA VAL A 1146 1.35 30.87 44.05
C VAL A 1146 1.75 32.33 44.28
N ASP A 1147 1.84 32.73 45.54
CA ASP A 1147 2.43 33.99 45.93
C ASP A 1147 3.97 33.94 45.81
N SER A 1148 4.61 35.08 46.07
CA SER A 1148 6.08 35.21 46.04
C SER A 1148 6.83 34.31 47.05
N THR A 1149 6.12 33.59 47.92
CA THR A 1149 6.67 32.62 48.88
C THR A 1149 6.35 31.16 48.53
N GLY A 1150 5.72 30.92 47.37
CA GLY A 1150 5.38 29.59 46.88
C GLY A 1150 4.08 29.01 47.46
N ASN A 1151 3.30 29.81 48.21
CA ASN A 1151 2.03 29.37 48.77
C ASN A 1151 0.87 29.62 47.79
N PRO A 1152 -0.14 28.73 47.70
CA PRO A 1152 -1.31 28.99 46.88
C PRO A 1152 -2.03 30.29 47.25
N VAL A 1153 -2.35 31.09 46.22
CA VAL A 1153 -3.12 32.34 46.29
C VAL A 1153 -4.49 32.10 46.94
N TRP A 1154 -5.10 30.93 46.73
CA TRP A 1154 -6.21 30.50 47.57
C TRP A 1154 -6.16 29.00 47.85
N LYS A 1155 -6.64 28.59 49.02
CA LYS A 1155 -6.69 27.20 49.48
C LYS A 1155 -7.93 26.97 50.35
N LEU A 1156 -8.71 25.94 50.05
CA LEU A 1156 -9.82 25.41 50.84
C LEU A 1156 -9.47 23.99 51.28
N ASP A 1157 -9.32 23.78 52.58
CA ASP A 1157 -8.92 22.50 53.19
C ASP A 1157 -10.13 21.76 53.77
N LYS A 1158 -10.15 20.42 53.67
CA LYS A 1158 -11.23 19.59 54.25
C LYS A 1158 -11.34 19.74 55.77
N SER A 1159 -10.27 20.16 56.44
CA SER A 1159 -10.27 20.52 57.87
C SER A 1159 -11.06 21.80 58.20
N GLY A 1160 -11.64 22.47 57.20
CA GLY A 1160 -12.42 23.69 57.38
C GLY A 1160 -11.60 24.98 57.32
N GLN A 1161 -10.31 24.90 56.96
CA GLN A 1161 -9.49 26.08 56.75
C GLN A 1161 -9.66 26.67 55.34
N ILE A 1162 -9.85 27.99 55.28
CA ILE A 1162 -9.84 28.77 54.03
C ILE A 1162 -8.71 29.78 54.12
N SER A 1163 -7.86 29.87 53.10
CA SER A 1163 -6.87 30.94 53.00
C SER A 1163 -6.94 31.63 51.65
N LEU A 1164 -6.81 32.95 51.66
CA LEU A 1164 -6.75 33.84 50.51
C LEU A 1164 -5.51 34.72 50.69
N ARG A 1165 -4.61 34.74 49.73
CA ARG A 1165 -3.34 35.49 49.77
C ARG A 1165 -3.29 36.42 48.57
N SER A 1166 -2.68 37.59 48.73
CA SER A 1166 -2.33 38.42 47.58
C SER A 1166 -1.25 37.72 46.75
N SER A 1167 -1.32 37.81 45.42
CA SER A 1167 -0.27 37.34 44.52
C SER A 1167 1.09 38.02 44.76
N SER A 1168 1.08 39.24 45.31
CA SER A 1168 2.27 40.01 45.69
C SER A 1168 2.72 39.82 47.15
N ALA A 1169 2.10 38.89 47.90
CA ALA A 1169 2.28 38.73 49.35
C ALA A 1169 1.94 39.97 50.21
N ALA A 1170 1.24 40.97 49.63
CA ALA A 1170 0.85 42.22 50.32
C ALA A 1170 -0.17 42.04 51.47
N GLY A 1171 -0.67 40.83 51.70
CA GLY A 1171 -1.60 40.52 52.78
C GLY A 1171 -2.26 39.15 52.58
N ARG A 1172 -2.85 38.60 53.64
CA ARG A 1172 -3.59 37.33 53.60
C ARG A 1172 -4.78 37.30 54.55
N VAL A 1173 -5.78 36.51 54.19
CA VAL A 1173 -6.95 36.19 55.01
C VAL A 1173 -6.94 34.70 55.29
N GLU A 1174 -7.16 34.32 56.54
CA GLU A 1174 -7.27 32.93 56.99
C GLU A 1174 -8.57 32.77 57.78
N LEU A 1175 -9.40 31.81 57.40
CA LEU A 1175 -10.58 31.37 58.17
C LEU A 1175 -10.35 29.94 58.63
N ASP A 1176 -10.76 29.66 59.87
CA ASP A 1176 -10.81 28.31 60.43
C ASP A 1176 -12.13 28.11 61.19
N GLY A 1177 -12.31 26.95 61.82
CA GLY A 1177 -13.52 26.63 62.59
C GLY A 1177 -13.78 27.52 63.81
N THR A 1178 -12.88 28.45 64.16
CA THR A 1178 -13.01 29.36 65.30
C THR A 1178 -13.20 30.82 64.90
N GLY A 1179 -12.81 31.22 63.68
CA GLY A 1179 -12.92 32.60 63.23
C GLY A 1179 -12.09 32.95 61.99
N GLY A 1180 -12.11 34.22 61.60
CA GLY A 1180 -11.29 34.77 60.52
C GLY A 1180 -10.23 35.75 61.01
N ARG A 1181 -9.09 35.76 60.31
CA ARG A 1181 -7.91 36.59 60.58
C ARG A 1181 -7.44 37.24 59.29
N VAL A 1182 -7.11 38.53 59.33
CA VAL A 1182 -6.55 39.29 58.21
C VAL A 1182 -5.19 39.83 58.61
N TYR A 1183 -4.18 39.59 57.78
CA TYR A 1183 -2.81 40.00 57.99
C TYR A 1183 -2.38 40.98 56.89
N ASP A 1184 -1.58 41.99 57.25
CA ASP A 1184 -0.92 42.88 56.29
C ASP A 1184 0.35 42.25 55.66
N ALA A 1185 1.01 42.99 54.77
CA ALA A 1185 2.23 42.58 54.07
C ALA A 1185 3.40 42.19 55.01
N ASN A 1186 3.41 42.69 56.25
CA ASN A 1186 4.42 42.40 57.25
C ASN A 1186 4.03 41.20 58.15
N GLY A 1187 2.90 40.54 57.86
CA GLY A 1187 2.37 39.46 58.68
C GLY A 1187 1.73 39.93 59.98
N THR A 1188 1.43 41.23 60.13
CA THR A 1188 0.77 41.77 61.32
C THR A 1188 -0.73 41.56 61.23
N LEU A 1189 -1.34 41.00 62.28
CA LEU A 1189 -2.79 40.81 62.36
C LEU A 1189 -3.49 42.19 62.41
N ARG A 1190 -4.35 42.47 61.43
CA ARG A 1190 -5.12 43.73 61.31
C ARG A 1190 -6.55 43.59 61.76
N VAL A 1191 -7.16 42.44 61.47
CA VAL A 1191 -8.56 42.16 61.80
C VAL A 1191 -8.68 40.72 62.25
N ARG A 1192 -9.42 40.49 63.33
CA ARG A 1192 -9.78 39.18 63.85
C ARG A 1192 -11.28 39.19 64.16
N TRP A 1193 -12.04 38.19 63.70
CA TRP A 1193 -13.43 37.95 64.14
C TRP A 1193 -13.67 36.47 64.44
N GLY A 1194 -14.58 36.13 65.37
CA GLY A 1194 -14.88 34.72 65.74
C GLY A 1194 -15.07 34.47 67.23
N ILE A 1195 -15.08 33.20 67.62
CA ILE A 1195 -15.15 32.76 69.02
C ILE A 1195 -13.73 32.78 69.60
N TRP A 1196 -13.53 33.62 70.61
CA TRP A 1196 -12.26 33.75 71.32
C TRP A 1196 -12.43 33.15 72.71
N GLY A 1197 -11.84 31.97 72.92
CA GLY A 1197 -11.53 31.45 74.24
C GLY A 1197 -10.23 32.07 74.74
#